data_AF-A0A9C6XRW7-F1
#
_entry.id   AF-A0A9C6XRW7-F1
#
_cell.length_a   1.000
_cell.length_b   1.000
_cell.length_c   1.000
_cell.angle_alpha   90.00
_cell.angle_beta   90.00
_cell.angle_gamma   90.00
#
_symmetry.space_group_name_H-M   'P 1'
#
loop_
_entity.id
_entity.type
_entity.pdbx_description
1 polymer ?
#
loop_
_entity_poly.entity_id
_entity_poly.type
_entity_poly.pdbx_seq_one_letter_code
_entity_poly.pdbx_strand_id
1 'polypeptide(L)'
;MMAAVGLGYEEVKDMLPPTIEVACHNSKTSSTISGPAEDVQHFVATLKDKGVFAKAVNVSNIAYHSQYIAPAGPKLLSLLKDVLPEPKPRSERWVSTSVLEERWGEPLAQTSSADYHTNNLLSPVFFEEGSRKIPKDAIAIEIAPHGLLQAILRRSLDQLVANVPLTRKDAPDGALFLLEAIGKLYLAGLNPQIQNLYDPVDFPVSRGTAPLSPLVGWDHTETWYTGRYSQQEDFVPGEKHFFLRSLDPAYAPYRECIWQGRSIITPAVCLEKVASVINAIHGDMDVPVVFEDVQFYDILDMPVVEEAYVYAMYQRGSGHFEVSADLKVLARGRAYTPWNGAKGIKKMWARPPAIQDGGRTLSSQDDVYDELRRRGVYVDGKLKAIKNLVTSPSDVLGRVVNINNHMLQLDALLQVYTLLDSETRSELRVPHRVRRIILDSDRTLLHEDGPEGEQEEEEQPTETKVRKDIDRPLLQDLVFRLHRATSTLRCANMEISGVETRPFPSQDEHRHLAVDLEQLVIHGDHPAAMQNSQEMLAAAVQLATQQAALQPLSRKSTETVVGLLQGTSAALEQQLQSIAQRSGGVLVRRLAAQEAVDCDLLVGVDAHAAAPLLAPHAVLLAELPTEQPIPAVPEVTVLLQQAFGARRLVLFKKPQAVLHFPHQVVEVDSASQVAVLQVPAAGVTYVVWHSMPEQGIPALLRDVVRSLPGAHRVRSVFLLDATAPKFSPTHPFFTGQMKLGLAVNVLLNGAWGNLYLKPKPIVQHEAGRRELRVNRVSDIPNMNVQYLGLNGSIMEPTNIKVRDGYILDIEKPTKEQQPRGVGLLDYAGTKEGVAVMGVMDTETMAVDNLLQWAVPKGWSLEDAATVPYAYAMAYTALVHTAKLLPRERVLIHDGWSAIGQAGIDVALATGGDVYTTYRTEEEHGLILQRFPQLPPDHVLNLQGEQFELDLSKAFEDSDRMRRGYRVLLSTLSGEGLWASLRRMAINARVVQINGSDSMTGTRMGMNLFIKSTSFYAMDSTGLLHLSDDVRRRVHGLVQAGLDNGVVRPLDRTVLPISHVKEAVSYLDGDSTAKAVLEMGPSKVIAAPSGFQCDHKASYIVVGGCRSEALHTVDWLLSRGTRCVVLAGLQESALSQTTLRRLALMRARWGAHVTTVPGVRADTPQGASTLVARAANMAPLHTILVLPS
;
A
#
# COMPACT_ATOMS: atom_id res chain seq x y z
N MET A 1 -42.75 -68.19 -7.62
CA MET A 1 -42.91 -66.74 -7.30
C MET A 1 -41.53 -66.15 -7.03
N MET A 2 -41.33 -64.85 -7.28
CA MET A 2 -40.08 -64.15 -6.97
C MET A 2 -40.35 -62.88 -6.15
N ALA A 3 -39.37 -62.45 -5.35
CA ALA A 3 -39.44 -61.21 -4.58
C ALA A 3 -38.09 -60.48 -4.56
N ALA A 4 -38.11 -59.16 -4.70
CA ALA A 4 -36.94 -58.30 -4.53
C ALA A 4 -36.77 -57.97 -3.04
N VAL A 5 -35.57 -58.17 -2.52
CA VAL A 5 -35.19 -57.98 -1.11
C VAL A 5 -34.06 -56.96 -1.02
N GLY A 6 -34.13 -56.10 0.01
CA GLY A 6 -33.11 -55.08 0.33
C GLY A 6 -31.96 -55.63 1.17
N LEU A 7 -31.49 -56.83 0.84
CA LEU A 7 -30.31 -57.48 1.42
C LEU A 7 -29.45 -58.03 0.26
N GLY A 8 -28.14 -57.90 0.37
CA GLY A 8 -27.20 -58.47 -0.60
C GLY A 8 -27.14 -60.00 -0.53
N TYR A 9 -26.50 -60.64 -1.52
CA TYR A 9 -26.38 -62.10 -1.56
C TYR A 9 -25.73 -62.67 -0.29
N GLU A 10 -24.61 -62.08 0.13
CA GLU A 10 -23.87 -62.50 1.32
C GLU A 10 -24.69 -62.40 2.61
N GLU A 11 -25.64 -61.46 2.68
CA GLU A 11 -26.49 -61.25 3.86
C GLU A 11 -27.71 -62.18 3.85
N VAL A 12 -28.28 -62.45 2.68
CA VAL A 12 -29.54 -63.20 2.57
C VAL A 12 -29.33 -64.72 2.53
N LYS A 13 -28.21 -65.22 2.00
CA LYS A 13 -28.00 -66.66 1.73
C LYS A 13 -28.17 -67.55 2.96
N ASP A 14 -27.73 -67.09 4.14
CA ASP A 14 -27.79 -67.84 5.39
C ASP A 14 -29.16 -67.70 6.10
N MET A 15 -30.03 -66.83 5.59
CA MET A 15 -31.37 -66.58 6.13
C MET A 15 -32.48 -67.33 5.37
N LEU A 16 -32.17 -67.93 4.22
CA LEU A 16 -33.15 -68.52 3.34
C LEU A 16 -33.67 -69.88 3.85
N PRO A 17 -34.99 -70.13 3.79
CA PRO A 17 -35.52 -71.48 3.89
C PRO A 17 -34.95 -72.39 2.79
N PRO A 18 -34.84 -73.72 3.02
CA PRO A 18 -34.33 -74.66 2.02
C PRO A 18 -35.10 -74.69 0.69
N THR A 19 -36.34 -74.18 0.69
CA THR A 19 -37.23 -74.11 -0.47
C THR A 19 -37.11 -72.79 -1.25
N ILE A 20 -36.27 -71.85 -0.80
CA ILE A 20 -36.08 -70.55 -1.46
C ILE A 20 -34.61 -70.37 -1.84
N GLU A 21 -34.36 -69.99 -3.08
CA GLU A 21 -33.01 -69.74 -3.61
C GLU A 21 -32.84 -68.27 -3.97
N VAL A 22 -31.60 -67.79 -4.00
CA VAL A 22 -31.30 -66.47 -4.58
C VAL A 22 -31.25 -66.61 -6.09
N ALA A 23 -32.20 -65.97 -6.77
CA ALA A 23 -32.31 -65.96 -8.21
C ALA A 23 -31.47 -64.85 -8.87
N CYS A 24 -31.33 -63.68 -8.24
CA CYS A 24 -30.55 -62.57 -8.79
C CYS A 24 -29.71 -61.88 -7.71
N HIS A 25 -28.42 -61.68 -7.98
CA HIS A 25 -27.52 -60.83 -7.21
C HIS A 25 -27.58 -59.43 -7.81
N ASN A 26 -28.40 -58.52 -7.28
CA ASN A 26 -28.63 -57.22 -7.92
C ASN A 26 -27.58 -56.17 -7.52
N SER A 27 -27.24 -56.09 -6.23
CA SER A 27 -26.22 -55.21 -5.68
C SER A 27 -25.74 -55.72 -4.32
N LYS A 28 -24.70 -55.08 -3.77
CA LYS A 28 -24.22 -55.36 -2.39
C LYS A 28 -25.31 -55.33 -1.32
N THR A 29 -26.42 -54.65 -1.57
CA THR A 29 -27.52 -54.42 -0.64
C THR A 29 -28.87 -54.85 -1.21
N SER A 30 -28.92 -55.60 -2.32
CA SER A 30 -30.17 -56.05 -2.90
C SER A 30 -30.03 -57.35 -3.69
N SER A 31 -31.01 -58.24 -3.51
CA SER A 31 -31.09 -59.53 -4.20
C SER A 31 -32.54 -59.83 -4.58
N THR A 32 -32.74 -60.73 -5.53
CA THR A 32 -34.05 -61.29 -5.85
C THR A 32 -34.08 -62.76 -5.45
N ILE A 33 -35.06 -63.14 -4.62
CA ILE A 33 -35.28 -64.51 -4.17
C ILE A 33 -36.37 -65.19 -4.99
N SER A 34 -36.31 -66.52 -5.12
CA SER A 34 -37.21 -67.32 -5.96
C SER A 34 -37.56 -68.65 -5.29
N GLY A 35 -38.84 -69.05 -5.35
CA GLY A 35 -39.32 -70.28 -4.70
C GLY A 35 -40.84 -70.46 -4.81
N PRO A 36 -41.43 -71.43 -4.06
CA PRO A 36 -42.86 -71.64 -3.97
C PRO A 36 -43.58 -70.38 -3.48
N ALA A 37 -44.78 -70.13 -3.99
CA ALA A 37 -45.49 -68.87 -3.74
C ALA A 37 -45.78 -68.64 -2.25
N GLU A 38 -46.22 -69.69 -1.54
CA GLU A 38 -46.55 -69.62 -0.12
C GLU A 38 -45.31 -69.35 0.74
N ASP A 39 -44.21 -70.08 0.49
CA ASP A 39 -42.94 -69.92 1.21
C ASP A 39 -42.33 -68.54 1.01
N VAL A 40 -42.31 -68.04 -0.24
CA VAL A 40 -41.80 -66.70 -0.56
C VAL A 40 -42.67 -65.62 0.07
N GLN A 41 -44.00 -65.76 0.09
CA GLN A 41 -44.89 -64.80 0.75
C GLN A 41 -44.66 -64.75 2.26
N HIS A 42 -44.54 -65.92 2.90
CA HIS A 42 -44.26 -66.01 4.34
C HIS A 42 -42.90 -65.39 4.69
N PHE A 43 -41.87 -65.67 3.90
CA PHE A 43 -40.55 -65.10 4.10
C PHE A 43 -40.50 -63.58 3.85
N VAL A 44 -41.22 -63.09 2.83
CA VAL A 44 -41.38 -61.64 2.59
C VAL A 44 -42.06 -60.95 3.77
N ALA A 45 -43.10 -61.55 4.37
CA ALA A 45 -43.74 -61.02 5.57
C ALA A 45 -42.74 -60.96 6.74
N THR A 46 -41.99 -62.05 6.96
CA THR A 46 -40.95 -62.13 7.99
C THR A 46 -39.89 -61.04 7.85
N LEU A 47 -39.44 -60.75 6.62
CA LEU A 47 -38.47 -59.68 6.35
C LEU A 47 -39.05 -58.29 6.59
N LYS A 48 -40.31 -58.05 6.21
CA LYS A 48 -41.00 -56.78 6.49
C LYS A 48 -41.16 -56.52 7.98
N ASP A 49 -41.46 -57.55 8.77
CA ASP A 49 -41.56 -57.44 10.23
C ASP A 49 -40.21 -57.07 10.88
N LYS A 50 -39.10 -57.44 10.23
CA LYS A 50 -37.73 -57.05 10.61
C LYS A 50 -37.29 -55.68 10.05
N GLY A 51 -38.19 -54.94 9.39
CA GLY A 51 -37.89 -53.64 8.78
C GLY A 51 -37.07 -53.72 7.49
N VAL A 52 -36.90 -54.91 6.90
CA VAL A 52 -36.17 -55.10 5.65
C VAL A 52 -37.11 -54.90 4.46
N PHE A 53 -36.66 -54.17 3.44
CA PHE A 53 -37.43 -54.03 2.20
C PHE A 53 -37.61 -55.40 1.52
N ALA A 54 -38.85 -55.82 1.31
CA ALA A 54 -39.17 -57.02 0.55
C ALA A 54 -40.46 -56.81 -0.26
N LYS A 55 -40.42 -57.01 -1.58
CA LYS A 55 -41.55 -56.80 -2.48
C LYS A 55 -41.66 -57.90 -3.52
N ALA A 56 -42.84 -58.49 -3.65
CA ALA A 56 -43.15 -59.46 -4.70
C ALA A 56 -42.91 -58.86 -6.10
N VAL A 57 -42.30 -59.66 -6.98
CA VAL A 57 -42.11 -59.35 -8.39
C VAL A 57 -43.14 -60.11 -9.20
N ASN A 58 -43.81 -59.43 -10.15
CA ASN A 58 -44.81 -60.08 -10.99
C ASN A 58 -44.12 -60.93 -12.07
N VAL A 59 -44.11 -62.25 -11.86
CA VAL A 59 -43.47 -63.25 -12.74
C VAL A 59 -44.45 -64.37 -13.13
N SER A 60 -45.74 -64.06 -13.19
CA SER A 60 -46.81 -65.04 -13.47
C SER A 60 -46.73 -66.29 -12.58
N ASN A 61 -46.35 -66.10 -11.32
CA ASN A 61 -46.11 -67.13 -10.30
C ASN A 61 -45.00 -68.16 -10.59
N ILE A 62 -44.24 -68.00 -11.67
CA ILE A 62 -43.12 -68.89 -12.00
C ILE A 62 -41.91 -68.55 -11.11
N ALA A 63 -41.16 -69.56 -10.66
CA ALA A 63 -39.92 -69.40 -9.89
C ALA A 63 -38.72 -69.52 -10.84
N TYR A 64 -38.41 -68.45 -11.57
CA TYR A 64 -37.26 -68.42 -12.48
C TYR A 64 -35.94 -68.50 -11.71
N HIS A 65 -34.87 -68.96 -12.38
CA HIS A 65 -33.52 -69.09 -11.81
C HIS A 65 -33.50 -69.89 -10.51
N SER A 66 -34.26 -71.00 -10.48
CA SER A 66 -34.36 -71.87 -9.31
C SER A 66 -34.53 -73.33 -9.72
N GLN A 67 -34.33 -74.25 -8.77
CA GLN A 67 -34.58 -75.69 -8.98
C GLN A 67 -35.99 -76.02 -9.52
N TYR A 68 -36.99 -75.17 -9.29
CA TYR A 68 -38.37 -75.41 -9.71
C TYR A 68 -38.59 -75.24 -11.22
N ILE A 69 -37.69 -74.56 -11.93
CA ILE A 69 -37.75 -74.44 -13.40
C ILE A 69 -36.90 -75.52 -14.10
N ALA A 70 -36.07 -76.27 -13.36
CA ALA A 70 -35.19 -77.32 -13.88
C ALA A 70 -35.91 -78.39 -14.74
N PRO A 71 -37.14 -78.85 -14.43
CA PRO A 71 -37.85 -79.80 -15.27
C PRO A 71 -38.14 -79.31 -16.69
N ALA A 72 -38.20 -77.99 -16.90
CA ALA A 72 -38.36 -77.40 -18.23
C ALA A 72 -37.06 -77.42 -19.06
N GLY A 73 -35.89 -77.58 -18.42
CA GLY A 73 -34.56 -77.50 -19.02
C GLY A 73 -34.35 -78.45 -20.21
N PRO A 74 -34.55 -79.78 -20.09
CA PRO A 74 -34.31 -80.72 -21.18
C PRO A 74 -35.18 -80.46 -22.42
N LYS A 75 -36.45 -80.14 -22.21
CA LYS A 75 -37.39 -79.82 -23.29
C LYS A 75 -37.03 -78.49 -23.96
N LEU A 76 -36.68 -77.48 -23.18
CA LEU A 76 -36.22 -76.19 -23.70
C LEU A 76 -34.93 -76.34 -24.51
N LEU A 77 -33.96 -77.09 -24.01
CA LEU A 77 -32.69 -77.34 -24.70
C LEU A 77 -32.91 -78.02 -26.05
N SER A 78 -33.77 -79.04 -26.10
CA SER A 78 -34.12 -79.71 -27.36
C SER A 78 -34.69 -78.73 -28.38
N LEU A 79 -35.68 -77.92 -27.96
CA LEU A 79 -36.30 -76.94 -28.84
C LEU A 79 -35.33 -75.83 -29.26
N LEU A 80 -34.47 -75.37 -28.35
CA LEU A 80 -33.48 -74.34 -28.66
C LEU A 80 -32.38 -74.86 -29.60
N LYS A 81 -32.07 -76.16 -29.60
CA LYS A 81 -31.15 -76.75 -30.58
C LYS A 81 -31.72 -76.70 -32.00
N ASP A 82 -33.03 -76.81 -32.14
CA ASP A 82 -33.69 -76.64 -33.44
C ASP A 82 -33.70 -75.16 -33.89
N VAL A 83 -33.83 -74.23 -32.94
CA VAL A 83 -33.84 -72.77 -33.21
C VAL A 83 -32.42 -72.21 -33.44
N LEU A 84 -31.42 -72.75 -32.75
CA LEU A 84 -30.01 -72.33 -32.77
C LEU A 84 -29.11 -73.51 -33.19
N PRO A 85 -29.22 -74.00 -34.44
CA PRO A 85 -28.45 -75.16 -34.90
C PRO A 85 -26.94 -74.87 -34.97
N GLU A 86 -26.55 -73.62 -35.21
CA GLU A 86 -25.16 -73.16 -35.31
C GLU A 86 -24.86 -72.05 -34.30
N PRO A 87 -24.26 -72.37 -33.14
CA PRO A 87 -23.91 -71.38 -32.12
C PRO A 87 -22.88 -70.35 -32.61
N LYS A 88 -23.21 -69.06 -32.47
CA LYS A 88 -22.28 -67.96 -32.79
C LYS A 88 -21.35 -67.66 -31.62
N PRO A 89 -20.07 -67.33 -31.86
CA PRO A 89 -19.13 -66.95 -30.79
C PRO A 89 -19.57 -65.66 -30.10
N ARG A 90 -19.40 -65.61 -28.77
CA ARG A 90 -19.60 -64.40 -27.96
C ARG A 90 -18.32 -63.57 -28.02
N SER A 91 -18.45 -62.25 -28.05
CA SER A 91 -17.30 -61.36 -27.92
C SER A 91 -17.03 -61.02 -26.46
N GLU A 92 -15.80 -60.60 -26.14
CA GLU A 92 -15.41 -60.15 -24.80
C GLU A 92 -16.21 -58.94 -24.29
N ARG A 93 -16.88 -58.19 -25.21
CA ARG A 93 -17.77 -57.09 -24.85
C ARG A 93 -19.07 -57.55 -24.18
N TRP A 94 -19.45 -58.82 -24.36
CA TRP A 94 -20.63 -59.38 -23.71
C TRP A 94 -20.26 -60.05 -22.39
N VAL A 95 -20.31 -59.27 -21.31
CA VAL A 95 -20.20 -59.78 -19.93
C VAL A 95 -21.36 -60.72 -19.63
N SER A 96 -21.08 -61.97 -19.28
CA SER A 96 -22.13 -62.93 -18.89
C SER A 96 -22.61 -62.67 -17.48
N THR A 97 -23.93 -62.71 -17.28
CA THR A 97 -24.55 -62.70 -15.94
C THR A 97 -25.15 -64.06 -15.57
N SER A 98 -24.97 -65.09 -16.39
CA SER A 98 -25.47 -66.45 -16.12
C SER A 98 -24.36 -67.48 -15.88
N VAL A 99 -23.11 -67.07 -16.06
CA VAL A 99 -21.90 -67.83 -15.77
C VAL A 99 -20.95 -66.91 -15.00
N LEU A 100 -20.38 -67.41 -13.90
CA LEU A 100 -19.41 -66.66 -13.11
C LEU A 100 -18.12 -66.40 -13.91
N GLU A 101 -17.45 -65.28 -13.61
CA GLU A 101 -16.27 -64.80 -14.33
C GLU A 101 -15.17 -65.87 -14.47
N GLU A 102 -14.92 -66.63 -13.40
CA GLU A 102 -13.93 -67.71 -13.36
C GLU A 102 -14.15 -68.79 -14.43
N ARG A 103 -15.40 -68.92 -14.90
CA ARG A 103 -15.84 -69.94 -15.85
C ARG A 103 -16.14 -69.39 -17.24
N TRP A 104 -15.85 -68.11 -17.51
CA TRP A 104 -16.09 -67.53 -18.84
C TRP A 104 -15.24 -68.19 -19.93
N GLY A 105 -14.08 -68.77 -19.59
CA GLY A 105 -13.24 -69.52 -20.53
C GLY A 105 -13.80 -70.90 -20.93
N GLU A 106 -14.82 -71.41 -20.26
CA GLU A 106 -15.39 -72.73 -20.55
C GLU A 106 -16.22 -72.74 -21.84
N PRO A 107 -16.31 -73.87 -22.57
CA PRO A 107 -17.06 -73.98 -23.83
C PRO A 107 -18.50 -73.46 -23.75
N LEU A 108 -19.17 -73.63 -22.60
CA LEU A 108 -20.53 -73.14 -22.34
C LEU A 108 -20.64 -71.62 -22.52
N ALA A 109 -19.63 -70.87 -22.10
CA ALA A 109 -19.63 -69.41 -22.12
C ALA A 109 -19.00 -68.81 -23.39
N GLN A 110 -18.40 -69.61 -24.27
CA GLN A 110 -17.74 -69.10 -25.48
C GLN A 110 -18.70 -68.78 -26.62
N THR A 111 -19.90 -69.38 -26.63
CA THR A 111 -20.88 -69.24 -27.72
C THR A 111 -22.28 -68.90 -27.20
N SER A 112 -23.08 -68.25 -28.02
CA SER A 112 -24.52 -68.02 -27.80
C SER A 112 -25.30 -69.28 -28.21
N SER A 113 -25.05 -70.39 -27.49
CA SER A 113 -25.59 -71.71 -27.79
C SER A 113 -26.94 -71.99 -27.11
N ALA A 114 -27.65 -73.02 -27.57
CA ALA A 114 -28.83 -73.53 -26.90
C ALA A 114 -28.52 -73.92 -25.43
N ASP A 115 -27.34 -74.49 -25.18
CA ASP A 115 -26.86 -74.84 -23.85
C ASP A 115 -26.64 -73.58 -22.97
N TYR A 116 -26.08 -72.49 -23.52
CA TYR A 116 -25.91 -71.23 -22.80
C TYR A 116 -27.24 -70.57 -22.43
N HIS A 117 -28.19 -70.48 -23.37
CA HIS A 117 -29.51 -69.89 -23.12
C HIS A 117 -30.36 -70.74 -22.17
N THR A 118 -30.22 -72.06 -22.22
CA THR A 118 -30.84 -72.96 -21.24
C THR A 118 -30.22 -72.73 -19.87
N ASN A 119 -28.88 -72.64 -19.76
CA ASN A 119 -28.20 -72.29 -18.51
C ASN A 119 -28.66 -70.94 -17.95
N ASN A 120 -28.86 -69.93 -18.79
CA ASN A 120 -29.34 -68.61 -18.35
C ASN A 120 -30.70 -68.67 -17.64
N LEU A 121 -31.61 -69.55 -18.07
CA LEU A 121 -32.91 -69.70 -17.42
C LEU A 121 -32.82 -70.45 -16.07
N LEU A 122 -31.89 -71.40 -15.98
CA LEU A 122 -31.77 -72.32 -14.85
C LEU A 122 -30.88 -71.77 -13.73
N SER A 123 -29.84 -71.02 -14.08
CA SER A 123 -28.82 -70.53 -13.15
C SER A 123 -29.18 -69.14 -12.60
N PRO A 124 -28.66 -68.77 -11.41
CA PRO A 124 -28.77 -67.41 -10.87
C PRO A 124 -28.20 -66.33 -11.79
N VAL A 125 -28.73 -65.11 -11.65
CA VAL A 125 -28.27 -63.93 -12.37
C VAL A 125 -27.26 -63.15 -11.53
N PHE A 126 -25.99 -63.20 -11.93
CA PHE A 126 -24.83 -62.54 -11.32
C PHE A 126 -24.68 -61.08 -11.80
N PHE A 127 -25.67 -60.24 -11.51
CA PHE A 127 -25.72 -58.86 -12.03
C PHE A 127 -24.75 -57.93 -11.30
N GLU A 128 -24.61 -58.05 -9.97
CA GLU A 128 -23.64 -57.27 -9.20
C GLU A 128 -22.22 -57.52 -9.72
N GLU A 129 -21.84 -58.79 -9.88
CA GLU A 129 -20.53 -59.21 -10.34
C GLU A 129 -20.24 -58.68 -11.74
N GLY A 130 -21.22 -58.79 -12.66
CA GLY A 130 -21.11 -58.21 -14.00
C GLY A 130 -21.01 -56.68 -13.99
N SER A 131 -21.79 -56.00 -13.14
CA SER A 131 -21.82 -54.54 -13.06
C SER A 131 -20.51 -53.91 -12.60
N ARG A 132 -19.69 -54.62 -11.82
CA ARG A 132 -18.35 -54.18 -11.39
C ARG A 132 -17.37 -53.98 -12.55
N LYS A 133 -17.66 -54.54 -13.72
CA LYS A 133 -16.84 -54.37 -14.94
C LYS A 133 -17.14 -53.06 -15.67
N ILE A 134 -18.19 -52.33 -15.29
CA ILE A 134 -18.56 -51.06 -15.92
C ILE A 134 -17.59 -49.96 -15.44
N PRO A 135 -16.93 -49.22 -16.36
CA PRO A 135 -16.05 -48.11 -16.01
C PRO A 135 -16.77 -46.98 -15.25
N LYS A 136 -16.01 -46.19 -14.47
CA LYS A 136 -16.56 -45.14 -13.62
C LYS A 136 -17.09 -43.92 -14.39
N ASP A 137 -16.59 -43.68 -15.59
CA ASP A 137 -16.96 -42.61 -16.51
C ASP A 137 -17.88 -43.11 -17.64
N ALA A 138 -18.47 -44.31 -17.49
CA ALA A 138 -19.32 -44.90 -18.50
C ALA A 138 -20.69 -44.21 -18.62
N ILE A 139 -21.33 -44.41 -19.77
CA ILE A 139 -22.75 -44.11 -19.99
C ILE A 139 -23.50 -45.43 -20.03
N ALA A 140 -24.33 -45.68 -19.01
CA ALA A 140 -25.11 -46.90 -18.87
C ALA A 140 -26.52 -46.69 -19.45
N ILE A 141 -26.82 -47.41 -20.54
CA ILE A 141 -28.10 -47.32 -21.25
C ILE A 141 -28.96 -48.52 -20.87
N GLU A 142 -30.12 -48.28 -20.25
CA GLU A 142 -31.06 -49.34 -19.91
C GLU A 142 -32.04 -49.60 -21.07
N ILE A 143 -31.81 -50.71 -21.78
CA ILE A 143 -32.66 -51.19 -22.87
C ILE A 143 -33.73 -52.12 -22.30
N ALA A 144 -34.84 -51.53 -21.87
CA ALA A 144 -35.98 -52.24 -21.29
C ALA A 144 -37.28 -51.51 -21.64
N PRO A 145 -38.46 -52.18 -21.60
CA PRO A 145 -39.78 -51.55 -21.77
C PRO A 145 -40.21 -50.71 -20.56
N HIS A 146 -39.40 -50.71 -19.49
CA HIS A 146 -39.48 -49.80 -18.36
C HIS A 146 -38.12 -49.80 -17.64
N GLY A 147 -37.64 -48.62 -17.22
CA GLY A 147 -36.41 -48.46 -16.43
C GLY A 147 -36.46 -49.06 -15.02
N LEU A 148 -36.62 -50.37 -14.91
CA LEU A 148 -36.73 -51.13 -13.66
C LEU A 148 -35.39 -51.19 -12.90
N LEU A 149 -34.27 -51.22 -13.64
CA LEU A 149 -32.93 -51.34 -13.04
C LEU A 149 -32.35 -49.99 -12.62
N GLN A 150 -32.99 -48.86 -12.92
CA GLN A 150 -32.47 -47.53 -12.57
C GLN A 150 -32.05 -47.38 -11.10
N ALA A 151 -32.87 -47.89 -10.17
CA ALA A 151 -32.55 -47.82 -8.74
C ALA A 151 -31.37 -48.73 -8.36
N ILE A 152 -31.21 -49.87 -9.04
CA ILE A 152 -30.13 -50.83 -8.84
C ILE A 152 -28.83 -50.30 -9.44
N LEU A 153 -28.87 -49.80 -10.68
CA LEU A 153 -27.73 -49.20 -11.38
C LEU A 153 -27.16 -48.01 -10.61
N ARG A 154 -28.00 -47.09 -10.13
CA ARG A 154 -27.55 -45.93 -9.32
C ARG A 154 -26.89 -46.31 -8.00
N ARG A 155 -27.23 -47.47 -7.44
CA ARG A 155 -26.64 -47.99 -6.19
C ARG A 155 -25.39 -48.83 -6.43
N SER A 156 -25.28 -49.45 -7.61
CA SER A 156 -24.24 -50.42 -7.93
C SER A 156 -23.08 -49.81 -8.71
N LEU A 157 -23.32 -48.72 -9.44
CA LEU A 157 -22.34 -48.02 -10.26
C LEU A 157 -21.80 -46.76 -9.57
N ASP A 158 -20.66 -46.26 -10.08
CA ASP A 158 -20.02 -45.03 -9.58
C ASP A 158 -20.91 -43.79 -9.82
N GLN A 159 -20.75 -42.75 -8.99
CA GLN A 159 -21.56 -41.53 -9.09
C GLN A 159 -21.32 -40.75 -10.39
N LEU A 160 -20.17 -40.96 -11.04
CA LEU A 160 -19.84 -40.36 -12.33
C LEU A 160 -20.54 -41.06 -13.52
N VAL A 161 -21.12 -42.26 -13.33
CA VAL A 161 -21.80 -42.98 -14.42
C VAL A 161 -23.14 -42.34 -14.75
N ALA A 162 -23.30 -41.92 -16.01
CA ALA A 162 -24.57 -41.41 -16.53
C ALA A 162 -25.53 -42.58 -16.82
N ASN A 163 -26.57 -42.73 -16.01
CA ASN A 163 -27.60 -43.77 -16.17
C ASN A 163 -28.80 -43.25 -16.96
N VAL A 164 -29.06 -43.81 -18.14
CA VAL A 164 -30.10 -43.34 -19.07
C VAL A 164 -31.11 -44.46 -19.40
N PRO A 165 -32.38 -44.38 -18.94
CA PRO A 165 -33.43 -45.30 -19.35
C PRO A 165 -34.02 -44.89 -20.71
N LEU A 166 -34.28 -45.87 -21.58
CA LEU A 166 -34.88 -45.59 -22.91
C LEU A 166 -36.41 -45.49 -22.88
N THR A 167 -37.08 -46.13 -21.92
CA THR A 167 -38.53 -46.11 -21.81
C THR A 167 -39.01 -46.07 -20.36
N ARG A 168 -40.26 -45.62 -20.15
CA ARG A 168 -40.92 -45.60 -18.84
C ARG A 168 -42.40 -45.94 -19.01
N LYS A 169 -42.87 -46.95 -18.26
CA LYS A 169 -44.23 -47.49 -18.33
C LYS A 169 -45.33 -46.43 -18.16
N ASP A 170 -45.10 -45.48 -17.26
CA ASP A 170 -46.09 -44.44 -16.92
C ASP A 170 -45.83 -43.11 -17.67
N ALA A 171 -44.99 -43.13 -18.73
CA ALA A 171 -44.79 -41.94 -19.55
C ALA A 171 -46.05 -41.68 -20.40
N PRO A 172 -46.56 -40.45 -20.44
CA PRO A 172 -47.72 -40.09 -21.27
C PRO A 172 -47.42 -40.21 -22.77
N ASP A 173 -46.17 -39.98 -23.18
CA ASP A 173 -45.66 -40.19 -24.54
C ASP A 173 -44.31 -40.93 -24.47
N GLY A 174 -44.31 -42.19 -24.91
CA GLY A 174 -43.11 -43.02 -24.93
C GLY A 174 -42.10 -42.60 -26.00
N ALA A 175 -42.56 -42.04 -27.11
CA ALA A 175 -41.69 -41.57 -28.18
C ALA A 175 -40.95 -40.29 -27.77
N LEU A 176 -41.66 -39.35 -27.14
CA LEU A 176 -41.03 -38.15 -26.56
C LEU A 176 -40.00 -38.53 -25.48
N PHE A 177 -40.34 -39.46 -24.59
CA PHE A 177 -39.41 -39.93 -23.56
C PHE A 177 -38.13 -40.55 -24.16
N LEU A 178 -38.26 -41.29 -25.27
CA LEU A 178 -37.12 -41.82 -25.99
C LEU A 178 -36.25 -40.70 -26.61
N LEU A 179 -36.86 -39.68 -27.21
CA LEU A 179 -36.14 -38.52 -27.75
C LEU A 179 -35.41 -37.73 -26.65
N GLU A 180 -36.04 -37.55 -25.48
CA GLU A 180 -35.38 -36.98 -24.30
C GLU A 180 -34.19 -37.82 -23.84
N ALA A 181 -34.31 -39.15 -23.86
CA ALA A 181 -33.21 -40.05 -23.53
C ALA A 181 -32.06 -39.90 -24.52
N ILE A 182 -32.34 -39.81 -25.83
CA ILE A 182 -31.33 -39.54 -26.87
C ILE A 182 -30.65 -38.17 -26.66
N GLY A 183 -31.42 -37.14 -26.30
CA GLY A 183 -30.88 -35.84 -25.92
C GLY A 183 -29.94 -35.91 -24.71
N LYS A 184 -30.29 -36.71 -23.69
CA LYS A 184 -29.42 -36.97 -22.53
C LYS A 184 -28.13 -37.69 -22.93
N LEU A 185 -28.19 -38.62 -23.89
CA LEU A 185 -26.98 -39.26 -24.44
C LEU A 185 -26.08 -38.23 -25.14
N TYR A 186 -26.65 -37.28 -25.88
CA TYR A 186 -25.89 -36.19 -26.50
C TYR A 186 -25.20 -35.30 -25.46
N LEU A 187 -25.95 -34.87 -24.43
CA LEU A 187 -25.41 -34.07 -23.33
C LEU A 187 -24.35 -34.81 -22.51
N ALA A 188 -24.44 -36.14 -22.42
CA ALA A 188 -23.42 -36.98 -21.78
C ALA A 188 -22.16 -37.17 -22.63
N GLY A 189 -22.11 -36.64 -23.86
CA GLY A 189 -20.94 -36.65 -24.73
C GLY A 189 -20.99 -37.66 -25.88
N LEU A 190 -22.11 -38.37 -26.09
CA LEU A 190 -22.30 -39.19 -27.30
C LEU A 190 -22.77 -38.33 -28.47
N ASN A 191 -22.66 -38.85 -29.70
CA ASN A 191 -23.19 -38.20 -30.88
C ASN A 191 -24.22 -39.09 -31.59
N PRO A 192 -25.46 -39.19 -31.07
CA PRO A 192 -26.50 -40.03 -31.67
C PRO A 192 -26.81 -39.61 -33.11
N GLN A 193 -26.92 -40.59 -34.02
CA GLN A 193 -27.25 -40.36 -35.43
C GLN A 193 -28.76 -40.17 -35.59
N ILE A 194 -29.28 -39.03 -35.13
CA ILE A 194 -30.73 -38.73 -35.09
C ILE A 194 -31.39 -38.79 -36.46
N GLN A 195 -30.65 -38.54 -37.54
CA GLN A 195 -31.16 -38.59 -38.90
C GLN A 195 -31.72 -39.97 -39.29
N ASN A 196 -31.32 -41.04 -38.60
CA ASN A 196 -31.84 -42.39 -38.85
C ASN A 196 -33.26 -42.60 -38.28
N LEU A 197 -33.80 -41.62 -37.53
CA LEU A 197 -35.15 -41.69 -36.93
C LEU A 197 -36.23 -41.09 -37.84
N TYR A 198 -35.85 -40.41 -38.91
CA TYR A 198 -36.77 -39.73 -39.84
C TYR A 198 -36.43 -40.12 -41.27
N ASP A 199 -37.30 -39.77 -42.22
CA ASP A 199 -37.03 -40.00 -43.62
C ASP A 199 -35.77 -39.23 -44.08
N PRO A 200 -34.97 -39.80 -45.01
CA PRO A 200 -33.80 -39.12 -45.55
C PRO A 200 -34.16 -37.75 -46.14
N VAL A 201 -33.37 -36.73 -45.79
CA VAL A 201 -33.54 -35.38 -46.33
C VAL A 201 -32.96 -35.31 -47.74
N ASP A 202 -33.75 -34.82 -48.70
CA ASP A 202 -33.29 -34.57 -50.06
C ASP A 202 -32.38 -33.34 -50.10
N PHE A 203 -31.11 -33.56 -50.44
CA PHE A 203 -30.14 -32.49 -50.68
C PHE A 203 -30.00 -32.22 -52.19
N PRO A 204 -29.79 -30.97 -52.62
CA PRO A 204 -29.57 -29.76 -51.80
C PRO A 204 -30.88 -29.18 -51.21
N VAL A 205 -30.75 -28.47 -50.09
CA VAL A 205 -31.90 -27.81 -49.44
C VAL A 205 -32.50 -26.67 -50.29
N SER A 206 -33.76 -26.34 -50.02
CA SER A 206 -34.51 -25.29 -50.73
C SER A 206 -33.91 -23.89 -50.62
N ARG A 207 -34.07 -23.08 -51.68
CA ARG A 207 -33.68 -21.67 -51.71
C ARG A 207 -34.57 -20.85 -50.76
N GLY A 208 -34.06 -20.55 -49.57
CA GLY A 208 -34.82 -19.90 -48.48
C GLY A 208 -34.58 -20.53 -47.10
N THR A 209 -33.92 -21.69 -47.04
CA THR A 209 -33.44 -22.25 -45.78
C THR A 209 -32.47 -21.29 -45.10
N ALA A 210 -32.70 -21.01 -43.81
CA ALA A 210 -31.92 -20.05 -43.05
C ALA A 210 -30.43 -20.42 -42.99
N PRO A 211 -29.50 -19.44 -43.08
CA PRO A 211 -28.08 -19.71 -42.96
C PRO A 211 -27.73 -20.10 -41.51
N LEU A 212 -26.80 -21.04 -41.35
CA LEU A 212 -26.32 -21.46 -40.02
C LEU A 212 -25.31 -20.50 -39.42
N SER A 213 -24.57 -19.74 -40.25
CA SER A 213 -23.47 -18.89 -39.78
C SER A 213 -23.85 -17.87 -38.70
N PRO A 214 -25.04 -17.23 -38.67
CA PRO A 214 -25.37 -16.28 -37.61
C PRO A 214 -25.70 -16.92 -36.26
N LEU A 215 -25.96 -18.24 -36.24
CA LEU A 215 -26.30 -18.98 -35.02
C LEU A 215 -25.06 -19.53 -34.29
N VAL A 216 -23.89 -19.50 -34.94
CA VAL A 216 -22.63 -19.97 -34.36
C VAL A 216 -21.90 -18.81 -33.69
N GLY A 217 -21.87 -18.81 -32.36
CA GLY A 217 -21.09 -17.86 -31.56
C GLY A 217 -19.72 -18.43 -31.18
N TRP A 218 -18.72 -17.55 -31.12
CA TRP A 218 -17.38 -17.84 -30.60
C TRP A 218 -17.16 -17.04 -29.32
N ASP A 219 -16.26 -17.50 -28.45
CA ASP A 219 -15.81 -16.71 -27.32
C ASP A 219 -14.82 -15.63 -27.80
N HIS A 220 -15.31 -14.41 -27.97
CA HIS A 220 -14.51 -13.23 -28.37
C HIS A 220 -14.13 -12.36 -27.16
N THR A 221 -14.05 -12.92 -25.94
CA THR A 221 -13.65 -12.17 -24.75
C THR A 221 -12.18 -11.73 -24.78
N GLU A 222 -11.31 -12.51 -25.43
CA GLU A 222 -9.90 -12.16 -25.62
C GLU A 222 -9.71 -11.22 -26.82
N THR A 223 -9.04 -10.09 -26.60
CA THR A 223 -8.79 -9.08 -27.65
C THR A 223 -7.34 -9.14 -28.13
N TRP A 224 -7.14 -9.19 -29.44
CA TRP A 224 -5.82 -9.33 -30.07
C TRP A 224 -5.31 -7.99 -30.60
N TYR A 225 -3.98 -7.83 -30.65
CA TYR A 225 -3.34 -6.62 -31.19
C TYR A 225 -3.65 -6.46 -32.68
N THR A 226 -4.31 -5.37 -33.05
CA THR A 226 -4.52 -4.96 -34.43
C THR A 226 -3.53 -3.85 -34.76
N GLY A 227 -2.86 -3.95 -35.91
CA GLY A 227 -1.91 -2.92 -36.34
C GLY A 227 -2.59 -1.56 -36.40
N ARG A 228 -2.14 -0.61 -35.56
CA ARG A 228 -2.59 0.79 -35.66
C ARG A 228 -1.84 1.46 -36.79
N TYR A 229 -2.57 2.14 -37.67
CA TYR A 229 -1.99 3.04 -38.65
C TYR A 229 -1.43 4.27 -37.92
N SER A 230 -0.23 4.18 -37.36
CA SER A 230 0.54 5.37 -36.99
C SER A 230 1.19 5.88 -38.27
N GLN A 231 1.03 7.16 -38.58
CA GLN A 231 1.82 7.79 -39.65
C GLN A 231 3.28 7.43 -39.42
N GLN A 232 3.98 7.07 -40.49
CA GLN A 232 5.40 6.82 -40.50
C GLN A 232 6.06 8.12 -40.01
N GLU A 233 6.31 8.23 -38.69
CA GLU A 233 7.00 9.40 -38.13
C GLU A 233 8.35 9.45 -38.82
N ASP A 234 8.60 10.57 -39.51
CA ASP A 234 9.89 10.85 -40.13
C ASP A 234 10.97 10.59 -39.09
N PHE A 235 11.91 9.69 -39.40
CA PHE A 235 13.03 9.39 -38.52
C PHE A 235 13.86 10.67 -38.32
N VAL A 236 13.63 11.40 -37.24
CA VAL A 236 14.42 12.58 -36.86
C VAL A 236 15.63 12.09 -36.05
N PRO A 237 16.87 12.20 -36.57
CA PRO A 237 18.05 11.79 -35.83
C PRO A 237 18.22 12.66 -34.58
N GLY A 238 18.08 12.05 -33.40
CA GLY A 238 18.17 12.76 -32.11
C GLY A 238 16.87 12.83 -31.32
N GLU A 239 15.76 12.31 -31.85
CA GLU A 239 14.49 12.26 -31.12
C GLU A 239 13.90 10.86 -31.20
N LYS A 240 13.32 10.38 -30.11
CA LYS A 240 12.68 9.05 -30.08
C LYS A 240 11.57 8.97 -29.05
N HIS A 241 10.46 8.34 -29.44
CA HIS A 241 9.38 7.94 -28.56
C HIS A 241 9.60 6.52 -28.05
N PHE A 242 9.42 6.33 -26.74
CA PHE A 242 9.53 5.05 -26.06
C PHE A 242 8.22 4.72 -25.37
N PHE A 243 7.78 3.47 -25.55
CA PHE A 243 6.60 2.92 -24.89
C PHE A 243 7.05 2.09 -23.70
N LEU A 244 6.75 2.54 -22.49
CA LEU A 244 7.06 1.80 -21.28
C LEU A 244 5.84 0.98 -20.86
N ARG A 245 6.02 -0.34 -20.78
CA ARG A 245 4.99 -1.30 -20.38
C ARG A 245 5.47 -2.09 -19.17
N SER A 246 4.60 -2.30 -18.18
CA SER A 246 4.91 -3.12 -17.00
C SER A 246 5.23 -4.58 -17.34
N LEU A 247 4.71 -5.08 -18.46
CA LEU A 247 4.91 -6.44 -18.95
C LEU A 247 6.20 -6.63 -19.74
N ASP A 248 6.90 -5.55 -20.12
CA ASP A 248 8.19 -5.66 -20.80
C ASP A 248 9.25 -6.19 -19.81
N PRO A 249 9.94 -7.30 -20.11
CA PRO A 249 11.00 -7.84 -19.26
C PRO A 249 12.08 -6.82 -18.86
N ALA A 250 12.33 -5.79 -19.67
CA ALA A 250 13.29 -4.73 -19.35
C ALA A 250 12.83 -3.84 -18.18
N TYR A 251 11.51 -3.63 -18.03
CA TYR A 251 10.94 -2.75 -16.99
C TYR A 251 10.16 -3.49 -15.90
N ALA A 252 9.91 -4.79 -16.06
CA ALA A 252 9.25 -5.64 -15.07
C ALA A 252 9.82 -5.48 -13.64
N PRO A 253 11.15 -5.33 -13.41
CA PRO A 253 11.69 -5.11 -12.07
C PRO A 253 11.15 -3.84 -11.38
N TYR A 254 10.82 -2.79 -12.13
CA TYR A 254 10.31 -1.54 -11.57
C TYR A 254 8.88 -1.66 -11.04
N ARG A 255 8.10 -2.64 -11.52
CA ARG A 255 6.78 -2.98 -10.97
C ARG A 255 6.87 -3.33 -9.48
N GLU A 256 7.93 -4.03 -9.11
CA GLU A 256 8.19 -4.51 -7.75
C GLU A 256 8.95 -3.49 -6.90
N CYS A 257 9.31 -2.34 -7.46
CA CYS A 257 9.99 -1.25 -6.79
C CYS A 257 9.00 -0.15 -6.40
N ILE A 258 8.53 -0.19 -5.15
CA ILE A 258 7.48 0.68 -4.63
C ILE A 258 8.08 1.74 -3.71
N TRP A 259 7.95 3.00 -4.07
CA TRP A 259 8.36 4.16 -3.28
C TRP A 259 7.12 4.88 -2.76
N GLN A 260 6.94 4.93 -1.44
CA GLN A 260 5.78 5.55 -0.78
C GLN A 260 4.43 5.07 -1.35
N GLY A 261 4.33 3.76 -1.63
CA GLY A 261 3.12 3.16 -2.22
C GLY A 261 3.00 3.27 -3.74
N ARG A 262 3.93 3.96 -4.42
CA ARG A 262 3.93 4.16 -5.87
C ARG A 262 5.00 3.29 -6.54
N SER A 263 4.62 2.57 -7.59
CA SER A 263 5.60 1.92 -8.46
C SER A 263 6.17 3.00 -9.39
N ILE A 264 7.48 3.22 -9.41
CA ILE A 264 8.07 4.38 -10.11
C ILE A 264 9.11 3.98 -11.16
N ILE A 265 9.23 4.82 -12.17
CA ILE A 265 10.36 4.83 -13.10
C ILE A 265 11.47 5.66 -12.49
N THR A 266 12.65 5.08 -12.37
CA THR A 266 13.76 5.70 -11.67
C THR A 266 14.58 6.65 -12.57
N PRO A 267 15.37 7.55 -11.98
CA PRO A 267 16.27 8.44 -12.71
C PRO A 267 17.18 7.73 -13.73
N ALA A 268 17.59 6.48 -13.45
CA ALA A 268 18.44 5.71 -14.36
C ALA A 268 17.75 5.39 -15.69
N VAL A 269 16.43 5.15 -15.70
CA VAL A 269 15.67 4.86 -16.92
C VAL A 269 15.69 6.07 -17.85
N CYS A 270 15.54 7.29 -17.32
CA CYS A 270 15.60 8.51 -18.13
C CYS A 270 16.95 8.64 -18.85
N LEU A 271 18.05 8.37 -18.15
CA LEU A 271 19.39 8.43 -18.72
C LEU A 271 19.64 7.32 -19.75
N GLU A 272 19.07 6.13 -19.53
CA GLU A 272 19.11 5.04 -20.50
C GLU A 272 18.40 5.41 -21.81
N LYS A 273 17.25 6.11 -21.76
CA LYS A 273 16.57 6.59 -22.98
C LYS A 273 17.46 7.53 -23.79
N VAL A 274 18.15 8.44 -23.11
CA VAL A 274 19.10 9.36 -23.77
C VAL A 274 20.28 8.61 -24.36
N ALA A 275 20.85 7.64 -23.62
CA ALA A 275 21.93 6.80 -24.13
C ALA A 275 21.47 5.98 -25.35
N SER A 276 20.24 5.46 -25.36
CA SER A 276 19.66 4.75 -26.50
C SER A 276 19.54 5.65 -27.74
N VAL A 277 19.14 6.92 -27.58
CA VAL A 277 19.12 7.90 -28.67
C VAL A 277 20.53 8.17 -29.20
N ILE A 278 21.53 8.32 -28.32
CA ILE A 278 22.93 8.51 -28.71
C ILE A 278 23.46 7.28 -29.47
N ASN A 279 23.19 6.07 -28.99
CA ASN A 279 23.59 4.82 -29.65
C ASN A 279 22.95 4.73 -31.04
N ALA A 280 21.67 5.06 -31.19
CA ALA A 280 20.98 5.07 -32.48
C ALA A 280 21.63 6.03 -33.49
N ILE A 281 22.05 7.23 -33.05
CA ILE A 281 22.80 8.17 -33.90
C ILE A 281 24.16 7.58 -34.34
N HIS A 282 24.75 6.72 -33.54
CA HIS A 282 26.00 6.01 -33.84
C HIS A 282 25.77 4.64 -34.48
N GLY A 283 24.59 4.37 -35.06
CA GLY A 283 24.27 3.13 -35.76
C GLY A 283 24.02 1.94 -34.82
N ASP A 284 23.36 2.19 -33.69
CA ASP A 284 23.07 1.23 -32.62
C ASP A 284 24.31 0.58 -31.98
N MET A 285 25.47 1.25 -32.08
CA MET A 285 26.68 0.84 -31.36
C MET A 285 26.62 1.29 -29.90
N ASP A 286 27.05 0.40 -28.99
CA ASP A 286 27.20 0.71 -27.56
C ASP A 286 28.43 1.61 -27.35
N VAL A 287 28.19 2.93 -27.34
CA VAL A 287 29.24 3.94 -27.19
C VAL A 287 29.32 4.45 -25.75
N PRO A 288 30.52 4.87 -25.28
CA PRO A 288 30.62 5.52 -23.98
C PRO A 288 29.82 6.83 -23.96
N VAL A 289 29.12 7.09 -22.86
CA VAL A 289 28.32 8.30 -22.66
C VAL A 289 28.73 8.99 -21.37
N VAL A 290 29.02 10.29 -21.46
CA VAL A 290 29.25 11.17 -20.31
C VAL A 290 28.06 12.10 -20.20
N PHE A 291 27.41 12.08 -19.03
CA PHE A 291 26.39 13.05 -18.66
C PHE A 291 26.97 14.13 -17.75
N GLU A 292 26.60 15.38 -17.97
CA GLU A 292 27.00 16.54 -17.17
C GLU A 292 25.80 17.43 -16.83
N ASP A 293 25.81 17.99 -15.61
CA ASP A 293 24.76 18.87 -15.10
C ASP A 293 23.34 18.30 -15.30
N VAL A 294 23.15 17.04 -14.94
CA VAL A 294 21.85 16.36 -15.02
C VAL A 294 20.96 16.87 -13.90
N GLN A 295 19.73 17.28 -14.25
CA GLN A 295 18.69 17.65 -13.30
C GLN A 295 17.42 16.82 -13.55
N PHE A 296 16.90 16.21 -12.49
CA PHE A 296 15.65 15.45 -12.46
C PHE A 296 14.54 16.30 -11.87
N TYR A 297 13.55 16.64 -12.69
CA TYR A 297 12.45 17.53 -12.32
C TYR A 297 11.28 16.77 -11.72
N ASP A 298 11.00 15.56 -12.18
CA ASP A 298 9.85 14.77 -11.72
C ASP A 298 10.08 13.26 -11.77
N ILE A 299 9.13 12.52 -11.20
CA ILE A 299 9.10 11.06 -11.14
C ILE A 299 7.83 10.59 -11.86
N LEU A 300 8.02 9.66 -12.79
CA LEU A 300 6.94 9.03 -13.53
C LEU A 300 6.51 7.73 -12.84
N ASP A 301 5.21 7.51 -12.68
CA ASP A 301 4.68 6.26 -12.15
C ASP A 301 4.77 5.15 -13.21
N MET A 302 5.09 3.93 -12.77
CA MET A 302 5.10 2.77 -13.63
C MET A 302 3.65 2.34 -13.91
N PRO A 303 3.18 2.36 -15.17
CA PRO A 303 1.80 2.06 -15.48
C PRO A 303 1.53 0.55 -15.33
N VAL A 304 0.56 0.17 -14.50
CA VAL A 304 0.26 -1.26 -14.21
C VAL A 304 -0.50 -1.92 -15.35
N VAL A 305 -1.43 -1.19 -16.00
CA VAL A 305 -2.32 -1.69 -17.05
C VAL A 305 -2.14 -0.94 -18.39
N GLU A 306 -1.75 0.34 -18.35
CA GLU A 306 -1.59 1.20 -19.52
C GLU A 306 -0.13 1.30 -19.99
N GLU A 307 0.11 2.09 -21.04
CA GLU A 307 1.44 2.40 -21.57
C GLU A 307 1.84 3.82 -21.18
N ALA A 308 3.07 4.02 -20.72
CA ALA A 308 3.60 5.36 -20.49
C ALA A 308 4.44 5.80 -21.69
N TYR A 309 4.15 7.00 -22.19
CA TYR A 309 4.80 7.59 -23.35
C TYR A 309 5.97 8.45 -22.88
N VAL A 310 7.19 7.98 -23.11
CA VAL A 310 8.41 8.72 -22.79
C VAL A 310 9.08 9.21 -24.07
N TYR A 311 9.24 10.50 -24.19
CA TYR A 311 9.94 11.16 -25.28
C TYR A 311 11.34 11.55 -24.81
N ALA A 312 12.36 11.19 -25.57
CA ALA A 312 13.73 11.65 -25.34
C ALA A 312 14.28 12.35 -26.58
N MET A 313 14.89 13.52 -26.34
CA MET A 313 15.51 14.35 -27.36
C MET A 313 16.97 14.64 -26.97
N TYR A 314 17.84 14.62 -27.97
CA TYR A 314 19.28 14.84 -27.85
C TYR A 314 19.81 15.68 -29.01
N GLN A 315 20.46 16.80 -28.68
CA GLN A 315 21.05 17.72 -29.63
C GLN A 315 22.55 17.45 -29.79
N ARG A 316 22.93 16.77 -30.88
CA ARG A 316 24.34 16.39 -31.16
C ARG A 316 25.34 17.55 -31.07
N GLY A 317 24.97 18.75 -31.52
CA GLY A 317 25.87 19.90 -31.55
C GLY A 317 26.17 20.50 -30.17
N SER A 318 25.15 20.67 -29.33
CA SER A 318 25.28 21.29 -28.01
C SER A 318 25.52 20.25 -26.88
N GLY A 319 25.15 18.99 -27.16
CA GLY A 319 25.07 17.90 -26.21
C GLY A 319 23.86 17.98 -25.29
N HIS A 320 22.96 18.95 -25.42
CA HIS A 320 21.80 19.05 -24.53
C HIS A 320 20.82 17.90 -24.80
N PHE A 321 20.25 17.37 -23.73
CA PHE A 321 19.16 16.40 -23.82
C PHE A 321 17.99 16.83 -22.94
N GLU A 322 16.81 16.34 -23.31
CA GLU A 322 15.59 16.43 -22.53
C GLU A 322 14.84 15.10 -22.60
N VAL A 323 14.29 14.68 -21.46
CA VAL A 323 13.38 13.54 -21.35
C VAL A 323 12.08 14.04 -20.78
N SER A 324 10.96 13.73 -21.43
CA SER A 324 9.62 14.12 -21.02
C SER A 324 8.62 12.97 -21.15
N ALA A 325 7.53 13.04 -20.40
CA ALA A 325 6.38 12.14 -20.51
C ALA A 325 5.10 12.96 -20.37
N ASP A 326 4.13 12.76 -21.26
CA ASP A 326 2.85 13.50 -21.26
C ASP A 326 3.02 15.03 -21.12
N LEU A 327 3.96 15.61 -21.89
CA LEU A 327 4.36 17.04 -21.88
C LEU A 327 5.07 17.51 -20.59
N LYS A 328 5.30 16.62 -19.63
CA LYS A 328 6.00 16.90 -18.38
C LYS A 328 7.49 16.56 -18.50
N VAL A 329 8.36 17.52 -18.20
CA VAL A 329 9.82 17.30 -18.22
C VAL A 329 10.22 16.41 -17.03
N LEU A 330 10.87 15.29 -17.31
CA LEU A 330 11.41 14.36 -16.32
C LEU A 330 12.88 14.68 -16.00
N ALA A 331 13.70 14.87 -17.03
CA ALA A 331 15.14 15.12 -16.86
C ALA A 331 15.70 16.04 -17.96
N ARG A 332 16.70 16.86 -17.61
CA ARG A 332 17.53 17.63 -18.56
C ARG A 332 19.00 17.55 -18.18
N GLY A 333 19.88 17.79 -19.15
CA GLY A 333 21.30 17.91 -18.89
C GLY A 333 22.09 18.02 -20.18
N ARG A 334 23.40 17.72 -20.10
CA ARG A 334 24.24 17.50 -21.28
C ARG A 334 24.72 16.06 -21.31
N ALA A 335 24.81 15.50 -22.50
CA ALA A 335 25.36 14.18 -22.77
C ALA A 335 26.29 14.25 -23.99
N TYR A 336 27.37 13.48 -23.98
CA TYR A 336 28.26 13.35 -25.13
C TYR A 336 29.10 12.08 -25.09
N THR A 337 29.56 11.66 -26.26
CA THR A 337 30.58 10.62 -26.39
C THR A 337 31.97 11.28 -26.42
N PRO A 338 32.93 10.85 -25.59
CA PRO A 338 34.28 11.41 -25.59
C PRO A 338 35.00 11.26 -26.95
N TRP A 339 35.76 12.27 -27.38
CA TRP A 339 36.48 12.30 -28.67
C TRP A 339 37.41 11.10 -28.92
N ASN A 340 37.93 10.44 -27.87
CA ASN A 340 38.79 9.26 -27.96
C ASN A 340 38.12 7.96 -27.47
N GLY A 341 36.79 7.92 -27.34
CA GLY A 341 36.05 6.77 -26.81
C GLY A 341 36.55 6.34 -25.43
N ALA A 342 36.65 5.01 -25.20
CA ALA A 342 37.12 4.41 -23.95
C ALA A 342 38.54 4.87 -23.53
N LYS A 343 39.44 5.17 -24.49
CA LYS A 343 40.78 5.74 -24.18
C LYS A 343 40.72 7.17 -23.64
N GLY A 344 39.69 7.93 -24.01
CA GLY A 344 39.40 9.25 -23.44
C GLY A 344 38.96 9.15 -21.98
N ILE A 345 38.14 8.14 -21.66
CA ILE A 345 37.64 7.89 -20.30
C ILE A 345 38.77 7.55 -19.33
N LYS A 346 39.71 6.67 -19.72
CA LYS A 346 40.87 6.32 -18.88
C LYS A 346 41.73 7.52 -18.46
N LYS A 347 41.71 8.63 -19.22
CA LYS A 347 42.39 9.90 -18.86
C LYS A 347 41.55 10.81 -17.95
N MET A 348 40.23 10.64 -17.92
CA MET A 348 39.34 11.41 -17.05
C MET A 348 39.26 10.80 -15.63
N TRP A 349 39.67 9.54 -15.47
CA TRP A 349 39.75 8.88 -14.17
C TRP A 349 40.96 9.35 -13.36
N ALA A 350 40.71 10.12 -12.30
CA ALA A 350 41.68 10.24 -11.22
C ALA A 350 41.75 8.89 -10.46
N ARG A 351 42.95 8.38 -10.16
CA ARG A 351 43.10 7.22 -9.27
C ARG A 351 42.65 7.62 -7.85
N PRO A 352 41.65 6.94 -7.24
CA PRO A 352 41.32 7.20 -5.85
C PRO A 352 42.52 6.82 -4.95
N PRO A 353 42.80 7.56 -3.87
CA PRO A 353 43.89 7.25 -2.94
C PRO A 353 43.67 5.87 -2.27
N ALA A 354 44.75 5.17 -1.93
CA ALA A 354 44.70 3.82 -1.35
C ALA A 354 43.86 3.74 -0.05
N ILE A 355 43.29 2.57 0.21
CA ILE A 355 42.46 2.27 1.39
C ILE A 355 43.30 2.48 2.65
N GLN A 356 42.85 3.34 3.57
CA GLN A 356 43.37 3.35 4.94
C GLN A 356 42.43 2.47 5.77
N ASP A 357 42.92 1.31 6.21
CA ASP A 357 42.19 0.41 7.08
C ASP A 357 41.78 1.13 8.38
N GLY A 358 40.47 1.12 8.69
CA GLY A 358 39.96 1.77 9.89
C GLY A 358 38.43 1.83 10.03
N GLY A 359 37.67 1.54 8.97
CA GLY A 359 36.20 1.53 9.04
C GLY A 359 35.64 0.20 9.53
N ARG A 360 35.11 0.14 10.77
CA ARG A 360 34.27 -0.98 11.23
C ARG A 360 32.81 -0.54 11.31
N THR A 361 32.05 -0.82 10.26
CA THR A 361 30.59 -1.07 10.30
C THR A 361 30.19 -1.76 9.00
N LEU A 362 29.85 -3.06 9.02
CA LEU A 362 29.37 -3.81 7.86
C LEU A 362 27.84 -3.97 7.94
N SER A 363 27.10 -3.39 7.00
CA SER A 363 25.66 -3.60 6.85
C SER A 363 25.40 -4.72 5.84
N SER A 364 24.55 -5.69 6.21
CA SER A 364 24.11 -6.77 5.31
C SER A 364 23.11 -6.26 4.26
N GLN A 365 22.87 -7.06 3.21
CA GLN A 365 21.86 -6.76 2.18
C GLN A 365 20.48 -6.52 2.82
N ASP A 366 20.08 -7.38 3.76
CA ASP A 366 18.77 -7.23 4.42
C ASP A 366 18.73 -5.98 5.31
N ASP A 367 19.82 -5.64 5.99
CA ASP A 367 19.87 -4.40 6.77
C ASP A 367 19.70 -3.14 5.88
N VAL A 368 20.33 -3.13 4.70
CA VAL A 368 20.22 -2.01 3.74
C VAL A 368 18.78 -1.83 3.27
N TYR A 369 18.16 -2.92 2.80
CA TYR A 369 16.81 -2.85 2.25
C TYR A 369 15.73 -2.77 3.32
N ASP A 370 15.98 -3.24 4.54
CA ASP A 370 15.11 -2.98 5.69
C ASP A 370 15.08 -1.49 6.05
N GLU A 371 16.22 -0.78 5.96
CA GLU A 371 16.26 0.66 6.20
C GLU A 371 15.52 1.45 5.11
N LEU A 372 15.66 1.06 3.84
CA LEU A 372 14.85 1.61 2.74
C LEU A 372 13.36 1.32 2.94
N ARG A 373 13.00 0.09 3.33
CA ARG A 373 11.60 -0.32 3.59
C ARG A 373 10.93 0.53 4.66
N ARG A 374 11.66 0.86 5.73
CA ARG A 374 11.16 1.76 6.80
C ARG A 374 10.85 3.17 6.30
N ARG A 375 11.50 3.61 5.22
CA ARG A 375 11.29 4.92 4.60
C ARG A 375 10.23 4.88 3.49
N GLY A 376 9.50 3.78 3.39
CA GLY A 376 8.47 3.56 2.39
C GLY A 376 9.01 3.04 1.06
N VAL A 377 10.27 2.60 0.98
CA VAL A 377 10.86 2.07 -0.26
C VAL A 377 11.00 0.56 -0.19
N TYR A 378 10.14 -0.13 -0.93
CA TYR A 378 10.13 -1.56 -1.10
C TYR A 378 10.81 -1.89 -2.42
N VAL A 379 11.95 -2.58 -2.36
CA VAL A 379 12.69 -3.03 -3.54
C VAL A 379 12.84 -4.54 -3.46
N ASP A 380 12.50 -5.23 -4.53
CA ASP A 380 12.67 -6.67 -4.66
C ASP A 380 13.32 -7.06 -6.00
N GLY A 381 13.56 -8.35 -6.19
CA GLY A 381 14.06 -8.92 -7.43
C GLY A 381 15.43 -8.36 -7.84
N LYS A 382 15.59 -8.04 -9.13
CA LYS A 382 16.88 -7.57 -9.70
C LYS A 382 17.30 -6.19 -9.20
N LEU A 383 16.38 -5.36 -8.71
CA LEU A 383 16.69 -4.04 -8.17
C LEU A 383 17.23 -4.11 -6.73
N LYS A 384 17.03 -5.23 -6.03
CA LYS A 384 17.63 -5.53 -4.72
C LYS A 384 19.10 -5.95 -4.87
N ALA A 385 19.92 -5.05 -5.41
CA ALA A 385 21.27 -5.32 -5.89
C ALA A 385 22.39 -5.04 -4.88
N ILE A 386 22.17 -4.18 -3.87
CA ILE A 386 23.21 -3.82 -2.88
C ILE A 386 23.41 -4.99 -1.91
N LYS A 387 24.61 -5.58 -1.88
CA LYS A 387 24.95 -6.74 -1.05
C LYS A 387 25.40 -6.36 0.35
N ASN A 388 26.24 -5.34 0.44
CA ASN A 388 26.72 -4.82 1.72
C ASN A 388 27.24 -3.40 1.57
N LEU A 389 27.40 -2.73 2.71
CA LEU A 389 28.00 -1.41 2.82
C LEU A 389 28.92 -1.35 4.02
N VAL A 390 30.05 -0.68 3.84
CA VAL A 390 31.03 -0.34 4.87
C VAL A 390 31.22 1.16 4.89
N THR A 391 30.89 1.81 6.00
CA THR A 391 31.01 3.27 6.13
C THR A 391 32.15 3.66 7.04
N SER A 392 32.92 4.65 6.60
CA SER A 392 33.93 5.37 7.37
C SER A 392 33.63 6.88 7.32
N PRO A 393 34.32 7.71 8.14
CA PRO A 393 34.14 9.16 8.11
C PRO A 393 34.44 9.80 6.74
N SER A 394 35.40 9.26 5.98
CA SER A 394 35.82 9.79 4.67
C SER A 394 35.15 9.08 3.49
N ASP A 395 34.90 7.77 3.61
CA ASP A 395 34.52 6.91 2.50
C ASP A 395 33.36 5.96 2.84
N VAL A 396 32.63 5.52 1.81
CA VAL A 396 31.70 4.39 1.85
C VAL A 396 32.15 3.35 0.81
N LEU A 397 32.40 2.14 1.25
CA LEU A 397 32.72 0.99 0.40
C LEU A 397 31.50 0.06 0.35
N GLY A 398 31.32 -0.69 -0.72
CA GLY A 398 30.22 -1.65 -0.79
C GLY A 398 30.34 -2.60 -1.96
N ARG A 399 29.45 -3.59 -1.99
CA ARG A 399 29.32 -4.54 -3.11
C ARG A 399 27.92 -4.49 -3.69
N VAL A 400 27.82 -4.56 -5.01
CA VAL A 400 26.57 -4.71 -5.75
C VAL A 400 26.62 -5.95 -6.65
N VAL A 401 25.48 -6.61 -6.82
CA VAL A 401 25.36 -7.77 -7.72
C VAL A 401 25.69 -7.32 -9.15
N ASN A 402 26.49 -8.10 -9.86
CA ASN A 402 26.74 -7.87 -11.27
C ASN A 402 25.53 -8.35 -12.12
N ILE A 403 24.65 -7.42 -12.48
CA ILE A 403 23.38 -7.72 -13.18
C ILE A 403 23.54 -7.77 -14.71
N ASN A 404 24.75 -7.54 -15.26
CA ASN A 404 25.00 -7.43 -16.71
C ASN A 404 24.03 -6.48 -17.42
N ASN A 405 23.60 -5.44 -16.72
CA ASN A 405 22.69 -4.39 -17.21
C ASN A 405 23.08 -3.08 -16.52
N HIS A 406 23.68 -2.16 -17.29
CA HIS A 406 24.21 -0.89 -16.77
C HIS A 406 23.11 0.00 -16.15
N MET A 407 21.87 -0.08 -16.64
CA MET A 407 20.75 0.68 -16.08
C MET A 407 20.41 0.22 -14.66
N LEU A 408 20.23 -1.10 -14.47
CA LEU A 408 19.91 -1.66 -13.14
C LEU A 408 21.07 -1.47 -12.16
N GLN A 409 22.32 -1.51 -12.63
CA GLN A 409 23.49 -1.21 -11.83
C GLN A 409 23.57 0.27 -11.44
N LEU A 410 23.36 1.19 -12.39
CA LEU A 410 23.30 2.63 -12.11
C LEU A 410 22.22 2.92 -11.06
N ASP A 411 21.08 2.23 -11.16
CA ASP A 411 20.00 2.35 -10.20
C ASP A 411 20.41 1.93 -8.79
N ALA A 412 21.08 0.78 -8.67
CA ALA A 412 21.63 0.31 -7.41
C ALA A 412 22.65 1.29 -6.80
N LEU A 413 23.47 1.95 -7.63
CA LEU A 413 24.44 2.94 -7.16
C LEU A 413 23.77 4.25 -6.73
N LEU A 414 22.71 4.68 -7.44
CA LEU A 414 21.90 5.83 -7.01
C LEU A 414 21.14 5.54 -5.71
N GLN A 415 20.69 4.31 -5.49
CA GLN A 415 20.09 3.87 -4.22
C GLN A 415 21.05 4.06 -3.03
N VAL A 416 22.38 3.99 -3.22
CA VAL A 416 23.36 4.26 -2.17
C VAL A 416 23.27 5.71 -1.69
N TYR A 417 23.17 6.66 -2.62
CA TYR A 417 22.98 8.08 -2.28
C TYR A 417 21.63 8.31 -1.60
N THR A 418 20.56 7.71 -2.12
CA THR A 418 19.25 7.73 -1.46
C THR A 418 19.35 7.21 -0.04
N LEU A 419 19.96 6.04 0.20
CA LEU A 419 20.08 5.46 1.52
C LEU A 419 20.87 6.36 2.47
N LEU A 420 22.08 6.79 2.08
CA LEU A 420 22.97 7.53 2.97
C LEU A 420 22.41 8.89 3.36
N ASP A 421 21.80 9.60 2.40
CA ASP A 421 21.21 10.91 2.64
C ASP A 421 19.85 10.81 3.33
N SER A 422 19.14 9.70 3.11
CA SER A 422 17.96 9.39 3.90
C SER A 422 18.38 9.09 5.36
N GLU A 423 19.37 8.23 5.60
CA GLU A 423 19.87 7.86 6.94
C GLU A 423 20.22 9.05 7.83
N THR A 424 20.84 10.09 7.26
CA THR A 424 21.22 11.30 7.99
C THR A 424 20.04 12.21 8.29
N ARG A 425 19.01 12.21 7.44
CA ARG A 425 17.91 13.19 7.47
C ARG A 425 16.57 12.64 7.94
N SER A 426 16.43 11.33 8.08
CA SER A 426 15.20 10.60 8.46
C SER A 426 13.98 10.85 7.56
N GLU A 427 14.18 11.33 6.33
CA GLU A 427 13.14 11.41 5.30
C GLU A 427 13.59 10.62 4.06
N LEU A 428 12.65 10.24 3.19
CA LEU A 428 12.99 9.59 1.92
C LEU A 428 13.48 10.64 0.91
N ARG A 429 14.68 10.44 0.37
CA ARG A 429 15.27 11.35 -0.63
C ARG A 429 15.65 10.66 -1.93
N VAL A 430 15.48 11.40 -3.02
CA VAL A 430 15.79 10.96 -4.39
C VAL A 430 16.86 11.86 -5.01
N PRO A 431 17.72 11.35 -5.90
CA PRO A 431 18.60 12.18 -6.70
C PRO A 431 17.82 13.28 -7.44
N HIS A 432 18.29 14.53 -7.30
CA HIS A 432 17.73 15.70 -7.97
C HIS A 432 18.70 16.28 -8.99
N ARG A 433 19.96 16.44 -8.60
CA ARG A 433 21.00 16.97 -9.49
C ARG A 433 22.21 16.05 -9.43
N VAL A 434 22.82 15.78 -10.59
CA VAL A 434 24.06 15.02 -10.69
C VAL A 434 25.02 15.79 -11.57
N ARG A 435 26.13 16.24 -10.98
CA ARG A 435 27.14 17.04 -11.70
C ARG A 435 27.72 16.25 -12.88
N ARG A 436 28.04 14.97 -12.68
CA ARG A 436 28.61 14.12 -13.73
C ARG A 436 28.29 12.64 -13.54
N ILE A 437 27.98 11.95 -14.64
CA ILE A 437 27.91 10.48 -14.71
C ILE A 437 28.74 10.04 -15.92
N ILE A 438 29.63 9.07 -15.74
CA ILE A 438 30.39 8.45 -16.83
C ILE A 438 29.93 7.00 -16.94
N LEU A 439 29.44 6.62 -18.12
CA LEU A 439 29.13 5.24 -18.49
C LEU A 439 30.09 4.80 -19.59
N ASP A 440 31.03 3.92 -19.28
CA ASP A 440 31.95 3.34 -20.27
C ASP A 440 31.35 2.05 -20.85
N SER A 441 31.45 1.87 -22.17
CA SER A 441 31.00 0.65 -22.85
C SER A 441 32.04 -0.47 -22.85
N ASP A 442 33.28 -0.20 -22.41
CA ASP A 442 34.34 -1.21 -22.31
C ASP A 442 34.12 -2.18 -21.13
N ARG A 443 33.68 -3.40 -21.45
CA ARG A 443 33.38 -4.48 -20.49
C ARG A 443 34.62 -5.20 -19.94
N THR A 444 35.83 -4.91 -20.45
CA THR A 444 37.07 -5.56 -19.98
C THR A 444 37.44 -5.17 -18.55
N LEU A 445 36.96 -4.02 -18.08
CA LEU A 445 37.22 -3.49 -16.73
C LEU A 445 36.35 -4.10 -15.63
N LEU A 446 35.39 -4.97 -15.98
CA LEU A 446 34.59 -5.73 -15.01
C LEU A 446 35.42 -6.79 -14.25
N HIS A 447 36.68 -7.01 -14.65
CA HIS A 447 37.56 -8.06 -14.13
C HIS A 447 38.79 -7.56 -13.34
N GLU A 448 39.03 -6.25 -13.24
CA GLU A 448 40.29 -5.70 -12.67
C GLU A 448 40.23 -5.28 -11.18
N ASP A 449 39.05 -5.27 -10.53
CA ASP A 449 38.88 -4.73 -9.16
C ASP A 449 38.89 -5.80 -8.03
N GLY A 450 39.56 -6.93 -8.24
CA GLY A 450 39.86 -7.90 -7.16
C GLY A 450 41.08 -7.47 -6.34
N PRO A 451 41.13 -7.70 -5.02
CA PRO A 451 42.35 -7.43 -4.24
C PRO A 451 43.47 -8.36 -4.74
N GLU A 452 44.51 -7.79 -5.34
CA GLU A 452 45.78 -8.50 -5.56
C GLU A 452 46.37 -8.85 -4.19
N GLY A 453 46.12 -10.08 -3.70
CA GLY A 453 46.68 -10.52 -2.43
C GLY A 453 45.97 -11.68 -1.73
N GLU A 454 45.51 -12.70 -2.44
CA GLU A 454 45.34 -14.04 -1.83
C GLU A 454 46.20 -15.01 -2.63
N GLN A 455 47.32 -15.43 -2.04
CA GLN A 455 48.13 -16.52 -2.57
C GLN A 455 47.27 -17.78 -2.55
N GLU A 456 46.94 -18.29 -3.74
CA GLU A 456 46.41 -19.65 -3.88
C GLU A 456 47.47 -20.62 -3.35
N GLU A 457 47.16 -21.32 -2.26
CA GLU A 457 47.90 -22.50 -1.84
C GLU A 457 47.76 -23.57 -2.94
N GLU A 458 48.89 -23.93 -3.55
CA GLU A 458 49.00 -25.01 -4.53
C GLU A 458 48.53 -26.35 -3.92
N GLU A 459 47.30 -26.79 -4.23
CA GLU A 459 46.96 -28.20 -4.18
C GLU A 459 47.35 -28.89 -5.50
N GLN A 460 48.15 -29.95 -5.36
CA GLN A 460 48.75 -30.72 -6.44
C GLN A 460 47.72 -31.32 -7.41
N PRO A 461 48.03 -31.43 -8.72
CA PRO A 461 47.09 -31.92 -9.72
C PRO A 461 47.05 -33.45 -9.74
N THR A 462 45.92 -34.05 -9.35
CA THR A 462 45.60 -35.43 -9.76
C THR A 462 44.88 -35.44 -11.11
N GLU A 463 45.55 -36.02 -12.10
CA GLU A 463 45.02 -36.35 -13.43
C GLU A 463 43.79 -37.25 -13.31
N THR A 464 42.59 -36.70 -13.49
CA THR A 464 41.47 -37.26 -14.26
C THR A 464 40.22 -36.44 -13.99
N LYS A 465 39.98 -35.39 -14.78
CA LYS A 465 38.60 -34.95 -15.05
C LYS A 465 38.52 -34.28 -16.42
N VAL A 466 37.81 -35.03 -17.26
CA VAL A 466 37.37 -34.71 -18.61
C VAL A 466 36.77 -33.30 -18.67
N ARG A 467 37.26 -32.52 -19.64
CA ARG A 467 36.62 -31.32 -20.22
C ARG A 467 35.11 -31.55 -20.43
N LYS A 468 34.29 -31.02 -19.53
CA LYS A 468 32.90 -30.61 -19.75
C LYS A 468 32.59 -29.61 -18.65
N ASP A 469 32.65 -28.32 -18.99
CA ASP A 469 31.91 -27.20 -18.38
C ASP A 469 32.43 -25.89 -19.00
N ILE A 470 32.06 -25.66 -20.26
CA ILE A 470 32.00 -24.31 -20.85
C ILE A 470 30.51 -23.97 -20.81
N ASP A 471 30.05 -23.38 -19.70
CA ASP A 471 28.81 -22.57 -19.60
C ASP A 471 28.48 -22.18 -18.14
N ARG A 472 29.43 -21.54 -17.44
CA ARG A 472 29.10 -20.68 -16.28
C ARG A 472 30.06 -19.49 -16.22
N PRO A 473 29.64 -18.26 -16.58
CA PRO A 473 30.31 -17.09 -16.04
C PRO A 473 29.87 -16.96 -14.58
N LEU A 474 30.75 -17.33 -13.64
CA LEU A 474 30.65 -16.87 -12.26
C LEU A 474 30.86 -15.34 -12.29
N LEU A 475 29.76 -14.60 -12.44
CA LEU A 475 29.75 -13.13 -12.31
C LEU A 475 30.14 -12.79 -10.87
N GLN A 476 31.39 -12.38 -10.66
CA GLN A 476 31.81 -11.82 -9.38
C GLN A 476 31.04 -10.52 -9.10
N ASP A 477 30.71 -10.28 -7.84
CA ASP A 477 30.09 -9.04 -7.38
C ASP A 477 30.99 -7.83 -7.69
N LEU A 478 30.40 -6.68 -8.02
CA LEU A 478 31.14 -5.46 -8.28
C LEU A 478 31.37 -4.70 -6.98
N VAL A 479 32.61 -4.23 -6.76
CA VAL A 479 32.98 -3.39 -5.63
C VAL A 479 32.83 -1.92 -6.03
N PHE A 480 32.29 -1.10 -5.13
CA PHE A 480 32.23 0.34 -5.32
C PHE A 480 32.80 1.10 -4.12
N ARG A 481 33.23 2.34 -4.39
CA ARG A 481 33.69 3.30 -3.38
C ARG A 481 33.08 4.68 -3.62
N LEU A 482 32.48 5.26 -2.60
CA LEU A 482 32.01 6.64 -2.53
C LEU A 482 32.89 7.47 -1.59
N HIS A 483 33.58 8.46 -2.14
CA HIS A 483 34.35 9.44 -1.37
C HIS A 483 33.43 10.61 -0.96
N ARG A 484 33.19 10.78 0.34
CA ARG A 484 32.18 11.71 0.87
C ARG A 484 32.51 13.17 0.57
N ALA A 485 33.77 13.58 0.69
CA ALA A 485 34.17 14.99 0.54
C ALA A 485 33.98 15.51 -0.90
N THR A 486 34.03 14.63 -1.90
CA THR A 486 33.83 14.99 -3.31
C THR A 486 32.47 14.54 -3.85
N SER A 487 31.70 13.80 -3.04
CA SER A 487 30.46 13.12 -3.46
C SER A 487 30.66 12.28 -4.73
N THR A 488 31.80 11.58 -4.82
CA THR A 488 32.18 10.78 -6.00
C THR A 488 32.13 9.30 -5.69
N LEU A 489 31.22 8.57 -6.35
CA LEU A 489 31.09 7.12 -6.34
C LEU A 489 31.71 6.52 -7.61
N ARG A 490 32.52 5.47 -7.45
CA ARG A 490 33.07 4.68 -8.54
C ARG A 490 32.75 3.20 -8.36
N CYS A 491 32.36 2.54 -9.45
CA CYS A 491 32.07 1.10 -9.51
C CYS A 491 32.38 0.58 -10.91
N ALA A 492 33.42 -0.25 -11.07
CA ALA A 492 33.84 -0.80 -12.36
C ALA A 492 33.92 0.27 -13.48
N ASN A 493 33.09 0.15 -14.52
CA ASN A 493 33.01 1.04 -15.69
C ASN A 493 32.12 2.29 -15.49
N MET A 494 31.71 2.59 -14.24
CA MET A 494 30.84 3.71 -13.89
C MET A 494 31.44 4.66 -12.85
N GLU A 495 31.24 5.96 -13.06
CA GLU A 495 31.54 7.02 -12.09
C GLU A 495 30.34 7.96 -11.96
N ILE A 496 29.94 8.28 -10.73
CA ILE A 496 28.87 9.22 -10.39
C ILE A 496 29.47 10.28 -9.47
N SER A 497 29.32 11.56 -9.79
CA SER A 497 29.96 12.66 -9.07
C SER A 497 28.99 13.81 -8.80
N GLY A 498 29.05 14.36 -7.59
CA GLY A 498 28.29 15.57 -7.21
C GLY A 498 26.78 15.34 -7.24
N VAL A 499 26.31 14.30 -6.54
CA VAL A 499 24.89 14.01 -6.39
C VAL A 499 24.30 14.87 -5.29
N GLU A 500 23.24 15.61 -5.63
CA GLU A 500 22.38 16.31 -4.70
C GLU A 500 21.02 15.62 -4.68
N THR A 501 20.45 15.39 -3.51
CA THR A 501 19.14 14.75 -3.37
C THR A 501 18.07 15.77 -2.95
N ARG A 502 16.80 15.46 -3.21
CA ARG A 502 15.63 16.21 -2.71
C ARG A 502 14.65 15.26 -2.00
N PRO A 503 13.76 15.77 -1.14
CA PRO A 503 12.66 14.97 -0.59
C PRO A 503 11.83 14.34 -1.70
N PHE A 504 11.40 13.09 -1.49
CA PHE A 504 10.48 12.43 -2.42
C PHE A 504 9.15 13.21 -2.49
N PRO A 505 8.64 13.55 -3.69
CA PRO A 505 7.40 14.30 -3.83
C PRO A 505 6.22 13.47 -3.33
N SER A 506 5.66 13.84 -2.18
CA SER A 506 4.44 13.26 -1.64
C SER A 506 3.25 13.76 -2.44
N GLN A 507 2.48 12.85 -3.07
CA GLN A 507 1.10 13.17 -3.42
C GLN A 507 0.25 13.01 -2.16
N ASP A 508 -0.54 14.04 -1.83
CA ASP A 508 -1.34 14.15 -0.61
C ASP A 508 -2.48 13.09 -0.45
N GLU A 509 -2.48 12.00 -1.25
CA GLU A 509 -3.68 11.18 -1.42
C GLU A 509 -3.61 9.71 -0.96
N HIS A 510 -2.46 9.14 -0.60
CA HIS A 510 -2.43 7.78 -0.04
C HIS A 510 -2.48 7.78 1.49
N ARG A 511 -3.70 8.02 1.99
CA ARG A 511 -4.08 7.89 3.39
C ARG A 511 -4.06 6.42 3.82
N HIS A 512 -3.00 5.98 4.49
CA HIS A 512 -3.08 4.77 5.30
C HIS A 512 -4.00 5.07 6.51
N LEU A 513 -5.22 4.52 6.49
CA LEU A 513 -6.10 4.49 7.66
C LEU A 513 -5.48 3.54 8.69
N ALA A 514 -4.96 4.09 9.78
CA ALA A 514 -4.72 3.32 11.00
C ALA A 514 -6.07 2.89 11.59
N VAL A 515 -6.30 1.58 11.68
CA VAL A 515 -7.44 1.01 12.42
C VAL A 515 -6.96 0.80 13.85
N ASP A 516 -7.48 1.60 14.80
CA ASP A 516 -7.29 1.33 16.23
C ASP A 516 -8.24 0.22 16.70
N LEU A 517 -7.77 -0.54 17.69
CA LEU A 517 -8.37 -1.78 18.18
C LEU A 517 -9.61 -1.57 19.06
N GLU A 518 -10.63 -2.39 18.78
CA GLU A 518 -11.64 -2.99 19.67
C GLU A 518 -12.50 -2.05 20.54
N GLN A 519 -13.79 -1.93 20.21
CA GLN A 519 -14.81 -1.42 21.13
C GLN A 519 -15.93 -2.44 21.33
N LEU A 520 -16.30 -2.69 22.59
CA LEU A 520 -17.44 -3.53 22.95
C LEU A 520 -18.74 -2.76 22.67
N VAL A 521 -19.65 -3.34 21.91
CA VAL A 521 -20.98 -2.77 21.64
C VAL A 521 -22.04 -3.65 22.28
N ILE A 522 -22.80 -3.04 23.18
CA ILE A 522 -23.82 -3.73 23.97
C ILE A 522 -25.16 -3.68 23.21
N HIS A 523 -25.78 -4.84 23.01
CA HIS A 523 -27.13 -5.04 22.48
C HIS A 523 -28.18 -4.62 23.51
N GLY A 524 -28.68 -3.40 23.38
CA GLY A 524 -29.78 -2.89 24.20
C GLY A 524 -29.48 -1.51 24.76
N ASP A 525 -30.26 -0.54 24.32
CA ASP A 525 -30.58 0.73 24.99
C ASP A 525 -29.53 1.83 25.14
N HIS A 526 -28.32 1.74 24.59
CA HIS A 526 -27.44 2.92 24.48
C HIS A 526 -27.46 3.52 23.05
N PRO A 527 -28.24 4.60 22.80
CA PRO A 527 -28.36 5.23 21.47
C PRO A 527 -27.08 5.94 20.96
N ALA A 528 -25.94 5.79 21.64
CA ALA A 528 -24.71 6.55 21.42
C ALA A 528 -23.51 5.72 20.89
N ALA A 529 -23.68 4.42 20.61
CA ALA A 529 -22.54 3.57 20.26
C ALA A 529 -22.01 3.80 18.82
N MET A 530 -22.91 3.93 17.84
CA MET A 530 -22.54 4.10 16.42
C MET A 530 -22.88 5.51 15.94
N GLN A 531 -21.87 6.24 15.46
CA GLN A 531 -21.98 7.66 15.07
C GLN A 531 -22.47 7.84 13.63
N ASN A 532 -22.35 6.81 12.78
CA ASN A 532 -22.74 6.88 11.36
C ASN A 532 -23.14 5.49 10.80
N SER A 533 -23.74 5.49 9.60
CA SER A 533 -24.22 4.27 8.93
C SER A 533 -23.10 3.29 8.55
N GLN A 534 -21.88 3.78 8.27
CA GLN A 534 -20.75 2.92 7.93
C GLN A 534 -20.31 2.05 9.10
N GLU A 535 -20.34 2.58 10.33
CA GLU A 535 -20.03 1.82 11.55
C GLU A 535 -21.05 0.69 11.78
N MET A 536 -22.34 0.96 11.54
CA MET A 536 -23.40 -0.05 11.63
C MET A 536 -23.25 -1.15 10.56
N LEU A 537 -22.88 -0.76 9.33
CA LEU A 537 -22.62 -1.70 8.23
C LEU A 537 -21.39 -2.57 8.50
N ALA A 538 -20.30 -1.98 9.00
CA ALA A 538 -19.09 -2.71 9.37
C ALA A 538 -19.37 -3.73 10.49
N ALA A 539 -20.18 -3.35 11.49
CA ALA A 539 -20.60 -4.27 12.54
C ALA A 539 -21.46 -5.43 11.98
N ALA A 540 -22.38 -5.16 11.05
CA ALA A 540 -23.20 -6.19 10.41
C ALA A 540 -22.34 -7.19 9.59
N VAL A 541 -21.36 -6.70 8.82
CA VAL A 541 -20.42 -7.52 8.04
C VAL A 541 -19.51 -8.34 8.96
N GLN A 542 -18.98 -7.75 10.04
CA GLN A 542 -18.16 -8.47 11.00
C GLN A 542 -18.96 -9.56 11.74
N LEU A 543 -20.21 -9.28 12.12
CA LEU A 543 -21.08 -10.28 12.71
C LEU A 543 -21.29 -11.46 11.74
N ALA A 544 -21.60 -11.17 10.49
CA ALA A 544 -21.77 -12.18 9.45
C ALA A 544 -20.49 -13.01 9.25
N THR A 545 -19.32 -12.36 9.22
CA THR A 545 -18.01 -13.01 9.11
C THR A 545 -17.72 -13.94 10.29
N GLN A 546 -18.03 -13.50 11.52
CA GLN A 546 -17.89 -14.33 12.72
C GLN A 546 -18.80 -15.57 12.68
N GLN A 547 -20.03 -15.43 12.18
CA GLN A 547 -20.96 -16.57 12.04
C GLN A 547 -20.54 -17.51 10.90
N ALA A 548 -20.02 -16.96 9.79
CA ALA A 548 -19.54 -17.71 8.64
C ALA A 548 -18.28 -18.54 8.97
N ALA A 549 -17.37 -17.99 9.77
CA ALA A 549 -16.17 -18.69 10.26
C ALA A 549 -16.49 -19.92 11.13
N LEU A 550 -17.72 -19.99 11.65
CA LEU A 550 -18.26 -21.12 12.40
C LEU A 550 -19.13 -22.04 11.55
N GLN A 551 -19.03 -22.02 10.22
CA GLN A 551 -19.63 -23.03 9.35
C GLN A 551 -18.67 -24.21 9.11
N PRO A 552 -19.17 -25.41 8.74
CA PRO A 552 -18.31 -26.56 8.44
C PRO A 552 -17.32 -26.27 7.31
N LEU A 553 -16.08 -26.77 7.42
CA LEU A 553 -15.01 -26.65 6.42
C LEU A 553 -15.35 -27.23 5.03
N SER A 554 -16.49 -27.92 4.87
CA SER A 554 -16.99 -28.43 3.59
C SER A 554 -17.58 -27.34 2.68
N ARG A 555 -17.68 -26.09 3.14
CA ARG A 555 -18.12 -24.96 2.32
C ARG A 555 -17.02 -24.62 1.30
N LYS A 556 -17.37 -24.57 0.01
CA LYS A 556 -16.42 -24.35 -1.11
C LYS A 556 -15.77 -22.95 -1.13
N SER A 557 -16.32 -21.98 -0.39
CA SER A 557 -15.82 -20.61 -0.32
C SER A 557 -15.40 -20.26 1.11
N THR A 558 -14.22 -19.65 1.25
CA THR A 558 -13.74 -19.03 2.50
C THR A 558 -14.21 -17.58 2.67
N GLU A 559 -14.93 -17.04 1.69
CA GLU A 559 -15.39 -15.65 1.68
C GLU A 559 -16.77 -15.50 2.35
N THR A 560 -16.96 -14.39 3.06
CA THR A 560 -18.27 -13.98 3.60
C THR A 560 -19.11 -13.38 2.47
N VAL A 561 -20.28 -13.96 2.20
CA VAL A 561 -21.14 -13.53 1.08
C VAL A 561 -22.22 -12.59 1.57
N VAL A 562 -22.25 -11.37 1.01
CA VAL A 562 -23.26 -10.32 1.28
C VAL A 562 -24.22 -10.26 0.11
N GLY A 563 -25.48 -10.62 0.34
CA GLY A 563 -26.56 -10.59 -0.64
C GLY A 563 -27.38 -9.30 -0.56
N LEU A 564 -27.45 -8.57 -1.67
CA LEU A 564 -28.27 -7.37 -1.82
C LEU A 564 -29.61 -7.75 -2.46
N LEU A 565 -30.71 -7.48 -1.76
CA LEU A 565 -32.07 -7.70 -2.23
C LEU A 565 -32.54 -6.54 -3.12
N GLN A 566 -33.54 -6.80 -3.96
CA GLN A 566 -34.20 -5.77 -4.75
C GLN A 566 -34.71 -4.63 -3.85
N GLY A 567 -34.43 -3.38 -4.25
CA GLY A 567 -34.80 -2.18 -3.50
C GLY A 567 -33.71 -1.62 -2.58
N THR A 568 -32.58 -2.30 -2.40
CA THR A 568 -31.43 -1.76 -1.63
C THR A 568 -30.95 -0.42 -2.21
N SER A 569 -30.74 0.58 -1.36
CA SER A 569 -30.34 1.91 -1.82
C SER A 569 -28.90 1.93 -2.34
N ALA A 570 -28.65 2.69 -3.42
CA ALA A 570 -27.33 2.79 -4.05
C ALA A 570 -26.25 3.30 -3.08
N ALA A 571 -26.61 4.17 -2.14
CA ALA A 571 -25.72 4.66 -1.10
C ALA A 571 -25.25 3.54 -0.15
N LEU A 572 -26.16 2.64 0.25
CA LEU A 572 -25.85 1.51 1.12
C LEU A 572 -24.99 0.46 0.39
N GLU A 573 -25.31 0.19 -0.88
CA GLU A 573 -24.53 -0.70 -1.75
C GLU A 573 -23.08 -0.18 -1.94
N GLN A 574 -22.91 1.11 -2.22
CA GLN A 574 -21.59 1.72 -2.36
C GLN A 574 -20.77 1.66 -1.05
N GLN A 575 -21.42 1.88 0.09
CA GLN A 575 -20.78 1.74 1.40
C GLN A 575 -20.36 0.29 1.67
N LEU A 576 -21.18 -0.69 1.33
CA LEU A 576 -20.87 -2.12 1.49
C LEU A 576 -19.74 -2.58 0.56
N GLN A 577 -19.73 -2.14 -0.70
CA GLN A 577 -18.64 -2.43 -1.63
C GLN A 577 -17.30 -1.85 -1.12
N SER A 578 -17.33 -0.63 -0.58
CA SER A 578 -16.17 0.00 0.05
C SER A 578 -15.66 -0.76 1.28
N ILE A 579 -16.57 -1.27 2.13
CA ILE A 579 -16.23 -2.12 3.28
C ILE A 579 -15.66 -3.46 2.82
N ALA A 580 -16.22 -4.07 1.78
CA ALA A 580 -15.79 -5.36 1.25
C ALA A 580 -14.37 -5.30 0.65
N GLN A 581 -14.07 -4.27 -0.13
CA GLN A 581 -12.72 -4.03 -0.69
C GLN A 581 -11.65 -3.87 0.39
N ARG A 582 -12.00 -3.32 1.56
CA ARG A 582 -11.07 -3.08 2.67
C ARG A 582 -10.88 -4.29 3.59
N SER A 583 -11.91 -5.12 3.73
CA SER A 583 -11.93 -6.19 4.74
C SER A 583 -11.25 -7.49 4.27
N GLY A 584 -11.16 -7.72 2.96
CA GLY A 584 -10.61 -8.95 2.37
C GLY A 584 -11.51 -10.16 2.62
N GLY A 585 -11.78 -10.97 1.60
CA GLY A 585 -12.62 -12.17 1.75
C GLY A 585 -14.10 -11.88 2.04
N VAL A 586 -14.62 -10.73 1.58
CA VAL A 586 -16.06 -10.39 1.59
C VAL A 586 -16.52 -10.18 0.16
N LEU A 587 -17.60 -10.85 -0.24
CA LEU A 587 -18.13 -10.84 -1.60
C LEU A 587 -19.55 -10.27 -1.61
N VAL A 588 -19.74 -9.13 -2.28
CA VAL A 588 -21.05 -8.47 -2.40
C VAL A 588 -21.71 -8.86 -3.72
N ARG A 589 -22.94 -9.39 -3.69
CA ARG A 589 -23.69 -9.83 -4.87
C ARG A 589 -25.15 -9.38 -4.80
N ARG A 590 -25.73 -9.01 -5.94
CA ARG A 590 -27.17 -8.79 -6.07
C ARG A 590 -27.88 -10.13 -6.31
N LEU A 591 -28.97 -10.37 -5.59
CA LEU A 591 -29.74 -11.61 -5.67
C LEU A 591 -31.03 -11.44 -6.47
N ALA A 592 -31.38 -12.44 -7.28
CA ALA A 592 -32.70 -12.55 -7.90
C ALA A 592 -33.73 -13.07 -6.88
N ALA A 593 -34.99 -12.65 -6.98
CA ALA A 593 -36.04 -12.78 -5.94
C ALA A 593 -36.39 -14.21 -5.47
N GLN A 594 -35.75 -15.26 -5.99
CA GLN A 594 -36.05 -16.67 -5.69
C GLN A 594 -34.81 -17.59 -5.60
N GLU A 595 -33.58 -17.07 -5.59
CA GLU A 595 -32.40 -17.93 -5.43
C GLU A 595 -32.22 -18.34 -3.96
N ALA A 596 -32.14 -19.66 -3.72
CA ALA A 596 -31.88 -20.22 -2.39
C ALA A 596 -30.50 -19.77 -1.90
N VAL A 597 -30.52 -19.13 -0.73
CA VAL A 597 -29.51 -18.20 -0.20
C VAL A 597 -28.31 -18.92 0.43
N ASP A 598 -27.15 -18.87 -0.25
CA ASP A 598 -25.83 -19.13 0.34
C ASP A 598 -25.15 -17.80 0.68
N CYS A 599 -25.82 -16.97 1.50
CA CYS A 599 -25.32 -15.67 1.95
C CYS A 599 -25.28 -15.60 3.47
N ASP A 600 -24.26 -14.93 4.01
CA ASP A 600 -24.02 -14.75 5.44
C ASP A 600 -24.66 -13.47 5.98
N LEU A 601 -24.81 -12.47 5.11
CA LEU A 601 -25.52 -11.21 5.37
C LEU A 601 -26.49 -10.91 4.22
N LEU A 602 -27.77 -10.71 4.55
CA LEU A 602 -28.77 -10.16 3.62
C LEU A 602 -29.00 -8.69 3.92
N VAL A 603 -29.11 -7.87 2.88
CA VAL A 603 -29.35 -6.43 2.98
C VAL A 603 -30.54 -6.05 2.09
N GLY A 604 -31.53 -5.35 2.64
CA GLY A 604 -32.74 -4.96 1.90
C GLY A 604 -33.63 -3.98 2.66
N VAL A 605 -34.74 -3.57 2.05
CA VAL A 605 -35.68 -2.58 2.62
C VAL A 605 -36.89 -3.25 3.29
N ASP A 606 -37.28 -4.45 2.84
CA ASP A 606 -38.44 -5.18 3.36
C ASP A 606 -38.02 -6.40 4.20
N ALA A 607 -38.15 -6.26 5.53
CA ALA A 607 -37.83 -7.33 6.47
C ALA A 607 -38.82 -8.52 6.43
N HIS A 608 -40.09 -8.31 6.01
CA HIS A 608 -41.08 -9.39 5.90
C HIS A 608 -40.81 -10.29 4.69
N ALA A 609 -40.40 -9.70 3.56
CA ALA A 609 -40.02 -10.48 2.38
C ALA A 609 -38.68 -11.21 2.57
N ALA A 610 -37.74 -10.62 3.33
CA ALA A 610 -36.40 -11.15 3.50
C ALA A 610 -36.27 -12.23 4.60
N ALA A 611 -37.07 -12.18 5.66
CA ALA A 611 -36.96 -13.09 6.80
C ALA A 611 -37.16 -14.59 6.47
N PRO A 612 -38.09 -14.99 5.58
CA PRO A 612 -38.25 -16.39 5.18
C PRO A 612 -37.04 -16.95 4.43
N LEU A 613 -36.32 -16.08 3.72
CA LEU A 613 -35.14 -16.41 2.92
C LEU A 613 -33.85 -16.47 3.75
N LEU A 614 -33.88 -15.99 5.00
CA LEU A 614 -32.71 -15.91 5.87
C LEU A 614 -32.30 -17.30 6.39
N ALA A 615 -31.10 -17.74 6.01
CA ALA A 615 -30.50 -18.96 6.52
C ALA A 615 -30.31 -18.86 8.06
N PRO A 616 -30.39 -19.99 8.81
CA PRO A 616 -30.30 -19.94 10.28
C PRO A 616 -29.02 -19.32 10.83
N HIS A 617 -27.90 -19.35 10.12
CA HIS A 617 -26.62 -18.76 10.54
C HIS A 617 -26.46 -17.29 10.11
N ALA A 618 -27.22 -16.85 9.11
CA ALA A 618 -27.09 -15.53 8.50
C ALA A 618 -27.78 -14.43 9.34
N VAL A 619 -27.43 -13.19 9.03
CA VAL A 619 -28.03 -11.97 9.60
C VAL A 619 -28.69 -11.13 8.52
N LEU A 620 -29.74 -10.39 8.89
CA LEU A 620 -30.49 -9.52 7.98
C LEU A 620 -30.35 -8.07 8.44
N LEU A 621 -29.88 -7.19 7.56
CA LEU A 621 -29.87 -5.75 7.79
C LEU A 621 -30.97 -5.09 6.97
N ALA A 622 -31.93 -4.46 7.65
CA ALA A 622 -33.01 -3.73 7.03
C ALA A 622 -32.87 -2.22 7.19
N GLU A 623 -33.16 -1.47 6.13
CA GLU A 623 -33.27 -0.01 6.15
C GLU A 623 -34.75 0.39 6.26
N LEU A 624 -35.13 1.03 7.37
CA LEU A 624 -36.51 1.42 7.69
C LEU A 624 -36.63 2.94 7.90
N PRO A 625 -37.77 3.59 7.60
CA PRO A 625 -37.99 4.99 7.98
C PRO A 625 -38.03 5.16 9.51
N THR A 626 -37.37 6.20 10.05
CA THR A 626 -37.28 6.41 11.51
C THR A 626 -38.64 6.61 12.17
N GLU A 627 -39.61 7.19 11.45
CA GLU A 627 -40.97 7.50 11.91
C GLU A 627 -41.88 6.28 11.97
N GLN A 628 -41.53 5.18 11.31
CA GLN A 628 -42.32 3.95 11.31
C GLN A 628 -41.87 3.03 12.46
N PRO A 629 -42.81 2.37 13.17
CA PRO A 629 -42.45 1.35 14.15
C PRO A 629 -41.79 0.16 13.46
N ILE A 630 -40.85 -0.50 14.16
CA ILE A 630 -40.21 -1.71 13.62
C ILE A 630 -41.28 -2.79 13.45
N PRO A 631 -41.46 -3.36 12.23
CA PRO A 631 -42.47 -4.37 11.99
C PRO A 631 -42.17 -5.62 12.82
N ALA A 632 -43.21 -6.17 13.47
CA ALA A 632 -43.09 -7.44 14.19
C ALA A 632 -43.01 -8.58 13.18
N VAL A 633 -41.79 -9.10 12.95
CA VAL A 633 -41.56 -10.22 12.02
C VAL A 633 -41.44 -11.51 12.84
N PRO A 634 -42.40 -12.47 12.75
CA PRO A 634 -42.45 -13.63 13.65
C PRO A 634 -41.20 -14.53 13.63
N GLU A 635 -40.46 -14.50 12.52
CA GLU A 635 -39.36 -15.41 12.25
C GLU A 635 -37.99 -14.90 12.72
N VAL A 636 -37.88 -13.61 13.09
CA VAL A 636 -36.60 -12.97 13.44
C VAL A 636 -36.72 -12.06 14.67
N THR A 637 -35.60 -11.85 15.37
CA THR A 637 -35.48 -10.97 16.53
C THR A 637 -34.52 -9.82 16.23
N VAL A 638 -34.81 -8.63 16.75
CA VAL A 638 -33.93 -7.45 16.62
C VAL A 638 -32.69 -7.64 17.50
N LEU A 639 -31.51 -7.59 16.88
CA LEU A 639 -30.22 -7.59 17.57
C LEU A 639 -29.73 -6.17 17.87
N LEU A 640 -29.87 -5.26 16.91
CA LEU A 640 -29.34 -3.91 16.98
C LEU A 640 -30.19 -2.98 16.12
N GLN A 641 -30.42 -1.76 16.59
CA GLN A 641 -31.06 -0.71 15.81
C GLN A 641 -30.33 0.62 16.04
N GLN A 642 -30.18 1.42 15.00
CA GLN A 642 -29.63 2.78 15.10
C GLN A 642 -30.30 3.70 14.08
N ALA A 643 -30.70 4.90 14.53
CA ALA A 643 -31.29 5.94 13.67
C ALA A 643 -30.21 6.90 13.15
N PHE A 644 -30.28 7.23 11.86
CA PHE A 644 -29.43 8.17 11.13
C PHE A 644 -30.33 9.15 10.37
N GLY A 645 -30.84 10.17 11.07
CA GLY A 645 -31.80 11.13 10.52
C GLY A 645 -33.15 10.47 10.20
N ALA A 646 -33.63 10.63 8.96
CA ALA A 646 -34.93 10.10 8.51
C ALA A 646 -34.97 8.57 8.33
N ARG A 647 -33.82 7.89 8.44
CA ARG A 647 -33.71 6.44 8.26
C ARG A 647 -33.11 5.76 9.48
N ARG A 648 -33.49 4.51 9.70
CA ARG A 648 -33.03 3.63 10.78
C ARG A 648 -32.54 2.33 10.17
N LEU A 649 -31.35 1.90 10.56
CA LEU A 649 -30.86 0.57 10.23
C LEU A 649 -31.18 -0.38 11.38
N VAL A 650 -31.76 -1.54 11.05
CA VAL A 650 -32.16 -2.56 12.01
C VAL A 650 -31.57 -3.91 11.60
N LEU A 651 -30.82 -4.52 12.51
CA LEU A 651 -30.19 -5.81 12.32
C LEU A 651 -31.03 -6.90 12.99
N PHE A 652 -31.43 -7.89 12.21
CA PHE A 652 -32.29 -9.00 12.59
C PHE A 652 -31.55 -10.34 12.56
N LYS A 653 -31.96 -11.26 13.43
CA LYS A 653 -31.44 -12.63 13.50
C LYS A 653 -32.56 -13.63 13.75
N LYS A 654 -32.52 -14.75 13.01
CA LYS A 654 -33.42 -15.89 13.23
C LYS A 654 -33.02 -16.65 14.50
N PRO A 655 -33.94 -16.85 15.48
CA PRO A 655 -33.71 -17.72 16.62
C PRO A 655 -33.47 -19.16 16.18
N GLN A 656 -32.56 -19.85 16.85
CA GLN A 656 -32.21 -21.24 16.62
C GLN A 656 -32.67 -22.12 17.79
N ALA A 657 -33.03 -23.37 17.49
CA ALA A 657 -33.37 -24.39 18.49
C ALA A 657 -32.11 -25.00 19.16
N VAL A 658 -31.14 -24.15 19.54
CA VAL A 658 -29.81 -24.57 20.04
C VAL A 658 -29.91 -25.37 21.35
N LEU A 659 -30.93 -25.06 22.16
CA LEU A 659 -31.16 -25.65 23.48
C LEU A 659 -31.78 -27.06 23.44
N HIS A 660 -32.12 -27.58 22.26
CA HIS A 660 -32.66 -28.94 22.10
C HIS A 660 -31.57 -29.99 21.81
N PHE A 661 -30.33 -29.54 21.61
CA PHE A 661 -29.17 -30.40 21.41
C PHE A 661 -28.42 -30.61 22.74
N PRO A 662 -27.70 -31.73 22.91
CA PRO A 662 -26.81 -31.92 24.05
C PRO A 662 -25.79 -30.77 24.11
N HIS A 663 -25.51 -30.26 25.31
CA HIS A 663 -24.59 -29.14 25.49
C HIS A 663 -23.55 -29.40 26.57
N GLN A 664 -22.36 -28.87 26.37
CA GLN A 664 -21.24 -28.90 27.31
C GLN A 664 -20.88 -27.46 27.70
N VAL A 665 -20.61 -27.22 28.97
CA VAL A 665 -20.13 -25.92 29.47
C VAL A 665 -18.71 -26.11 30.01
N VAL A 666 -17.79 -25.25 29.58
CA VAL A 666 -16.40 -25.25 30.04
C VAL A 666 -16.01 -23.84 30.44
N GLU A 667 -15.62 -23.66 31.71
CA GLU A 667 -15.10 -22.39 32.23
C GLU A 667 -13.58 -22.34 31.96
N VAL A 668 -13.08 -21.21 31.45
CA VAL A 668 -11.67 -21.01 31.10
C VAL A 668 -11.18 -19.64 31.56
N ASP A 669 -9.91 -19.60 31.97
CA ASP A 669 -9.25 -18.39 32.47
C ASP A 669 -8.09 -17.92 31.56
N SER A 670 -7.68 -18.74 30.58
CA SER A 670 -6.60 -18.40 29.64
C SER A 670 -6.80 -19.02 28.25
N ALA A 671 -6.26 -18.36 27.21
CA ALA A 671 -6.34 -18.85 25.83
C ALA A 671 -5.68 -20.22 25.62
N SER A 672 -4.64 -20.54 26.41
CA SER A 672 -3.93 -21.82 26.37
C SER A 672 -4.83 -23.01 26.71
N GLN A 673 -5.81 -22.82 27.59
CA GLN A 673 -6.78 -23.87 27.95
C GLN A 673 -7.76 -24.16 26.81
N VAL A 674 -8.01 -23.17 25.94
CA VAL A 674 -8.94 -23.29 24.82
C VAL A 674 -8.36 -24.18 23.72
N ALA A 675 -7.05 -24.06 23.45
CA ALA A 675 -6.36 -24.83 22.42
C ALA A 675 -6.37 -26.35 22.65
N VAL A 676 -6.61 -26.80 23.88
CA VAL A 676 -6.63 -28.22 24.27
C VAL A 676 -8.05 -28.75 24.57
N LEU A 677 -9.09 -27.96 24.32
CA LEU A 677 -10.49 -28.38 24.55
C LEU A 677 -10.91 -29.50 23.59
N GLN A 678 -11.55 -30.54 24.12
CA GLN A 678 -12.17 -31.59 23.31
C GLN A 678 -13.64 -31.23 23.04
N VAL A 679 -13.97 -30.95 21.77
CA VAL A 679 -15.35 -30.66 21.34
C VAL A 679 -16.06 -31.96 20.96
N PRO A 680 -17.21 -32.30 21.58
CA PRO A 680 -17.98 -33.49 21.24
C PRO A 680 -18.41 -33.55 19.76
N ALA A 681 -18.61 -34.77 19.26
CA ALA A 681 -19.04 -35.01 17.88
C ALA A 681 -20.46 -34.50 17.58
N ALA A 682 -21.32 -34.39 18.60
CA ALA A 682 -22.67 -33.86 18.53
C ALA A 682 -22.94 -32.92 19.71
N GLY A 683 -23.74 -31.87 19.47
CA GLY A 683 -24.09 -30.88 20.50
C GLY A 683 -23.39 -29.53 20.36
N VAL A 684 -23.53 -28.66 21.38
CA VAL A 684 -22.92 -27.32 21.44
C VAL A 684 -22.03 -27.20 22.66
N THR A 685 -20.83 -26.64 22.49
CA THR A 685 -19.90 -26.38 23.60
C THR A 685 -19.86 -24.89 23.91
N TYR A 686 -20.27 -24.51 25.11
CA TYR A 686 -20.19 -23.16 25.62
C TYR A 686 -18.88 -22.97 26.39
N VAL A 687 -18.06 -22.01 25.96
CA VAL A 687 -16.80 -21.64 26.63
C VAL A 687 -17.02 -20.35 27.39
N VAL A 688 -16.98 -20.42 28.72
CA VAL A 688 -17.34 -19.32 29.62
C VAL A 688 -16.09 -18.67 30.18
N TRP A 689 -16.03 -17.34 30.07
CA TRP A 689 -14.93 -16.50 30.53
C TRP A 689 -15.43 -15.53 31.60
N HIS A 690 -14.62 -15.34 32.64
CA HIS A 690 -14.90 -14.36 33.71
C HIS A 690 -14.01 -13.11 33.63
N SER A 691 -13.10 -13.06 32.66
CA SER A 691 -12.18 -11.96 32.41
C SER A 691 -11.97 -11.76 30.91
N MET A 692 -11.42 -10.61 30.54
CA MET A 692 -11.01 -10.35 29.15
C MET A 692 -9.69 -11.09 28.86
N PRO A 693 -9.57 -11.78 27.71
CA PRO A 693 -8.34 -12.46 27.32
C PRO A 693 -7.23 -11.45 27.00
N GLU A 694 -5.99 -11.76 27.39
CA GLU A 694 -4.82 -10.86 27.24
C GLU A 694 -4.56 -10.44 25.79
N GLN A 695 -4.78 -11.34 24.83
CA GLN A 695 -4.61 -11.09 23.39
C GLN A 695 -5.81 -10.41 22.71
N GLY A 696 -6.89 -10.13 23.44
CA GLY A 696 -8.15 -9.63 22.89
C GLY A 696 -9.04 -10.75 22.31
N ILE A 697 -10.35 -10.49 22.25
CA ILE A 697 -11.36 -11.48 21.83
C ILE A 697 -11.25 -11.83 20.33
N PRO A 698 -10.97 -10.90 19.40
CA PRO A 698 -10.78 -11.22 17.97
C PRO A 698 -9.57 -12.12 17.69
N ALA A 699 -8.44 -11.92 18.39
CA ALA A 699 -7.28 -12.80 18.25
C ALA A 699 -7.59 -14.20 18.77
N LEU A 700 -8.21 -14.28 19.95
CA LEU A 700 -8.69 -15.54 20.52
C LEU A 700 -9.64 -16.30 19.57
N LEU A 701 -10.58 -15.62 18.90
CA LEU A 701 -11.49 -16.26 17.95
C LEU A 701 -10.77 -16.84 16.72
N ARG A 702 -9.76 -16.13 16.20
CA ARG A 702 -8.93 -16.66 15.11
C ARG A 702 -8.17 -17.90 15.55
N ASP A 703 -7.67 -17.91 16.78
CA ASP A 703 -6.97 -19.06 17.34
C ASP A 703 -7.94 -20.24 17.50
N VAL A 704 -9.12 -20.03 18.11
CA VAL A 704 -10.17 -21.05 18.28
C VAL A 704 -10.56 -21.69 16.95
N VAL A 705 -10.79 -20.89 15.90
CA VAL A 705 -11.19 -21.39 14.58
C VAL A 705 -10.07 -22.19 13.90
N ARG A 706 -8.81 -21.77 14.07
CA ARG A 706 -7.65 -22.42 13.45
C ARG A 706 -7.20 -23.69 14.17
N SER A 707 -7.25 -23.71 15.50
CA SER A 707 -6.62 -24.75 16.30
C SER A 707 -7.58 -25.83 16.80
N LEU A 708 -8.91 -25.61 16.74
CA LEU A 708 -9.89 -26.48 17.40
C LEU A 708 -10.74 -27.31 16.40
N PRO A 709 -10.54 -28.64 16.32
CA PRO A 709 -11.42 -29.51 15.54
C PRO A 709 -12.86 -29.43 16.07
N GLY A 710 -13.80 -29.01 15.21
CA GLY A 710 -15.20 -28.83 15.60
C GLY A 710 -15.56 -27.41 16.09
N ALA A 711 -14.71 -26.41 15.85
CA ALA A 711 -14.94 -25.00 16.22
C ALA A 711 -16.34 -24.45 15.87
N HIS A 712 -16.95 -24.89 14.76
CA HIS A 712 -18.32 -24.52 14.36
C HIS A 712 -19.41 -24.77 15.43
N ARG A 713 -19.14 -25.68 16.39
CA ARG A 713 -20.04 -26.02 17.51
C ARG A 713 -19.71 -25.30 18.82
N VAL A 714 -18.72 -24.41 18.83
CA VAL A 714 -18.29 -23.66 20.01
C VAL A 714 -18.99 -22.30 20.07
N ARG A 715 -19.38 -21.87 21.26
CA ARG A 715 -19.99 -20.57 21.55
C ARG A 715 -19.30 -19.94 22.76
N SER A 716 -18.65 -18.79 22.59
CA SER A 716 -17.94 -18.11 23.66
C SER A 716 -18.87 -17.16 24.41
N VAL A 717 -18.83 -17.22 25.74
CA VAL A 717 -19.65 -16.40 26.65
C VAL A 717 -18.74 -15.70 27.64
N PHE A 718 -18.65 -14.37 27.56
CA PHE A 718 -17.87 -13.53 28.47
C PHE A 718 -18.79 -12.92 29.51
N LEU A 719 -18.72 -13.42 30.74
CA LEU A 719 -19.45 -12.90 31.90
C LEU A 719 -18.54 -11.94 32.67
N LEU A 720 -18.51 -10.67 32.24
CA LEU A 720 -17.63 -9.66 32.83
C LEU A 720 -18.26 -8.95 34.03
N ASP A 721 -19.54 -9.24 34.31
CA ASP A 721 -20.26 -8.73 35.47
C ASP A 721 -20.13 -9.67 36.66
N ALA A 722 -19.55 -9.18 37.74
CA ALA A 722 -19.39 -9.94 38.98
C ALA A 722 -20.75 -10.33 39.64
N THR A 723 -21.87 -9.72 39.22
CA THR A 723 -23.21 -9.97 39.77
C THR A 723 -24.05 -10.93 38.93
N ALA A 724 -23.55 -11.41 37.79
CA ALA A 724 -24.28 -12.33 36.93
C ALA A 724 -24.47 -13.71 37.61
N PRO A 725 -25.64 -14.37 37.43
CA PRO A 725 -25.83 -15.74 37.92
C PRO A 725 -24.86 -16.71 37.22
N LYS A 726 -24.54 -17.85 37.85
CA LYS A 726 -23.68 -18.87 37.24
C LYS A 726 -24.22 -19.29 35.87
N PHE A 727 -23.33 -19.38 34.88
CA PHE A 727 -23.74 -19.69 33.51
C PHE A 727 -24.48 -21.02 33.43
N SER A 728 -25.68 -20.98 32.84
CA SER A 728 -26.41 -22.18 32.43
C SER A 728 -27.27 -21.83 31.21
N PRO A 729 -27.15 -22.56 30.09
CA PRO A 729 -27.87 -22.24 28.86
C PRO A 729 -29.39 -22.43 28.98
N THR A 730 -29.86 -23.17 29.98
CA THR A 730 -31.29 -23.39 30.26
C THR A 730 -31.87 -22.41 31.30
N HIS A 731 -31.03 -21.64 31.99
CA HIS A 731 -31.51 -20.68 32.97
C HIS A 731 -32.17 -19.47 32.28
N PRO A 732 -33.34 -18.98 32.76
CA PRO A 732 -34.15 -17.96 32.05
C PRO A 732 -33.37 -16.71 31.62
N PHE A 733 -32.41 -16.28 32.46
CA PHE A 733 -31.54 -15.14 32.18
C PHE A 733 -30.67 -15.31 30.92
N PHE A 734 -30.18 -16.53 30.63
CA PHE A 734 -29.29 -16.82 29.49
C PHE A 734 -30.06 -17.35 28.28
N THR A 735 -31.19 -18.04 28.51
CA THR A 735 -31.99 -18.72 27.48
C THR A 735 -32.35 -17.82 26.30
N GLY A 736 -32.70 -16.55 26.54
CA GLY A 736 -33.03 -15.59 25.48
C GLY A 736 -31.85 -15.34 24.54
N GLN A 737 -30.66 -15.08 25.10
CA GLN A 737 -29.44 -14.82 24.35
C GLN A 737 -28.93 -16.08 23.64
N MET A 738 -28.93 -17.23 24.31
CA MET A 738 -28.40 -18.48 23.74
C MET A 738 -29.22 -18.99 22.55
N LYS A 739 -30.52 -18.69 22.49
CA LYS A 739 -31.38 -18.97 21.33
C LYS A 739 -30.97 -18.19 20.07
N LEU A 740 -30.21 -17.10 20.18
CA LEU A 740 -29.71 -16.37 19.01
C LEU A 740 -28.59 -17.11 18.28
N GLY A 741 -27.93 -18.06 18.96
CA GLY A 741 -26.90 -18.93 18.39
C GLY A 741 -25.59 -18.24 18.06
N LEU A 742 -25.30 -17.07 18.66
CA LEU A 742 -24.15 -16.23 18.32
C LEU A 742 -22.81 -16.82 18.78
N ALA A 743 -21.80 -16.79 17.90
CA ALA A 743 -20.40 -17.13 18.16
C ALA A 743 -19.84 -16.55 19.47
N VAL A 744 -20.11 -15.27 19.72
CA VAL A 744 -19.57 -14.47 20.83
C VAL A 744 -20.74 -13.81 21.54
N ASN A 745 -20.75 -13.91 22.86
CA ASN A 745 -21.75 -13.29 23.72
C ASN A 745 -21.01 -12.63 24.87
N VAL A 746 -21.15 -11.31 25.03
CA VAL A 746 -20.53 -10.57 26.13
C VAL A 746 -21.63 -10.02 27.01
N LEU A 747 -21.52 -10.22 28.32
CA LEU A 747 -22.39 -9.59 29.31
C LEU A 747 -21.53 -8.58 30.09
N LEU A 748 -21.90 -7.30 29.96
CA LEU A 748 -21.26 -6.21 30.68
C LEU A 748 -22.33 -5.19 31.11
N ASN A 749 -22.28 -4.74 32.35
CA ASN A 749 -23.21 -3.82 32.98
C ASN A 749 -24.70 -4.21 32.85
N GLY A 750 -25.00 -5.50 32.99
CA GLY A 750 -26.36 -6.04 32.98
C GLY A 750 -26.98 -6.18 31.58
N ALA A 751 -26.22 -5.93 30.51
CA ALA A 751 -26.71 -5.98 29.15
C ALA A 751 -25.83 -6.86 28.25
N TRP A 752 -26.48 -7.63 27.38
CA TRP A 752 -25.82 -8.52 26.42
C TRP A 752 -25.23 -7.71 25.28
N GLY A 753 -24.11 -8.15 24.70
CA GLY A 753 -23.34 -7.42 23.72
C GLY A 753 -22.46 -8.31 22.85
N ASN A 754 -21.82 -7.70 21.86
CA ASN A 754 -20.81 -8.32 21.02
C ASN A 754 -19.68 -7.31 20.72
N LEU A 755 -18.50 -7.80 20.34
CA LEU A 755 -17.34 -6.96 20.01
C LEU A 755 -17.26 -6.73 18.50
N TYR A 756 -17.16 -5.46 18.14
CA TYR A 756 -16.93 -5.04 16.76
C TYR A 756 -15.72 -4.10 16.72
N LEU A 757 -14.93 -4.21 15.66
CA LEU A 757 -13.87 -3.24 15.38
C LEU A 757 -14.52 -1.98 14.81
N LYS A 758 -14.50 -0.89 15.59
CA LYS A 758 -15.01 0.40 15.13
C LYS A 758 -13.97 1.06 14.24
N PRO A 759 -14.27 1.35 12.96
CA PRO A 759 -13.42 2.23 12.20
C PRO A 759 -13.48 3.61 12.87
N LYS A 760 -12.35 4.09 13.40
CA LYS A 760 -12.26 5.47 13.90
C LYS A 760 -12.68 6.38 12.73
N PRO A 761 -13.61 7.34 12.90
CA PRO A 761 -13.74 8.38 11.89
C PRO A 761 -12.34 8.96 11.72
N ILE A 762 -11.94 9.16 10.47
CA ILE A 762 -10.78 9.99 10.18
C ILE A 762 -11.19 11.38 10.68
N VAL A 763 -10.99 11.64 11.97
CA VAL A 763 -10.61 12.98 12.39
C VAL A 763 -9.39 13.23 11.53
N GLN A 764 -9.49 14.22 10.67
CA GLN A 764 -8.41 14.66 9.79
C GLN A 764 -7.20 15.06 10.65
N HIS A 765 -6.48 14.07 11.15
CA HIS A 765 -5.06 14.15 11.32
C HIS A 765 -4.54 13.72 9.96
N GLU A 766 -4.40 14.72 9.08
CA GLU A 766 -3.62 14.62 7.85
C GLU A 766 -2.38 13.75 8.13
N ALA A 767 -2.44 12.48 7.73
CA ALA A 767 -1.39 11.48 7.92
C ALA A 767 -0.18 11.71 7.00
N GLY A 768 0.05 12.97 6.63
CA GLY A 768 1.24 13.50 5.98
C GLY A 768 1.87 14.66 6.75
N ARG A 769 1.39 15.01 7.95
CA ARG A 769 1.99 16.10 8.73
C ARG A 769 3.34 15.68 9.32
N ARG A 770 4.38 16.01 8.56
CA ARG A 770 5.71 16.42 9.01
C ARG A 770 5.67 17.04 10.41
N GLU A 771 6.64 16.62 11.22
CA GLU A 771 6.71 16.76 12.68
C GLU A 771 6.54 18.22 13.14
N LEU A 772 5.52 18.48 13.97
CA LEU A 772 5.28 19.79 14.58
C LEU A 772 6.05 19.90 15.91
N ARG A 773 7.10 20.73 15.95
CA ARG A 773 7.69 21.25 17.19
C ARG A 773 6.97 22.53 17.60
N VAL A 774 6.64 22.65 18.88
CA VAL A 774 5.98 23.84 19.44
C VAL A 774 6.99 24.54 20.34
N ASN A 775 7.80 25.44 19.79
CA ASN A 775 8.63 26.33 20.59
C ASN A 775 7.83 27.60 20.88
N ARG A 776 7.59 27.91 22.16
CA ARG A 776 6.89 29.13 22.56
C ARG A 776 7.86 30.32 22.51
N VAL A 777 7.52 31.37 21.76
CA VAL A 777 8.23 32.67 21.78
C VAL A 777 8.31 33.25 23.20
N SER A 778 7.39 32.88 24.10
CA SER A 778 7.32 33.35 25.48
C SER A 778 8.33 32.72 26.44
N ASP A 779 9.16 31.76 26.01
CA ASP A 779 10.10 31.04 26.90
C ASP A 779 11.53 31.62 26.88
N ILE A 780 11.75 32.78 26.24
CA ILE A 780 13.07 33.44 26.24
C ILE A 780 13.33 34.05 27.62
N PRO A 781 14.36 33.60 28.36
CA PRO A 781 14.62 34.06 29.72
C PRO A 781 14.77 35.59 29.78
N ASN A 782 14.06 36.21 30.73
CA ASN A 782 14.13 37.66 31.02
C ASN A 782 13.67 38.59 29.88
N MET A 783 12.94 38.08 28.89
CA MET A 783 12.44 38.87 27.77
C MET A 783 10.96 38.61 27.50
N ASN A 784 10.17 39.68 27.42
CA ASN A 784 8.76 39.64 27.08
C ASN A 784 8.56 40.24 25.68
N VAL A 785 8.43 39.37 24.68
CA VAL A 785 8.18 39.77 23.27
C VAL A 785 6.70 40.08 23.09
N GLN A 786 6.40 41.28 22.58
CA GLN A 786 5.03 41.76 22.40
C GLN A 786 4.64 41.88 20.93
N TYR A 787 5.61 42.11 20.04
CA TYR A 787 5.38 42.21 18.61
C TYR A 787 6.44 41.46 17.81
N LEU A 788 6.03 40.86 16.70
CA LEU A 788 6.90 40.18 15.74
C LEU A 788 6.69 40.75 14.34
N GLY A 789 7.75 41.31 13.75
CA GLY A 789 7.75 41.78 12.36
C GLY A 789 8.13 40.65 11.40
N LEU A 790 7.25 40.34 10.46
CA LEU A 790 7.52 39.38 9.39
C LEU A 790 8.36 40.06 8.28
N ASN A 791 9.30 39.33 7.70
CA ASN A 791 10.18 39.82 6.64
C ASN A 791 9.89 39.06 5.34
N GLY A 792 9.71 39.78 4.21
CA GLY A 792 9.27 39.24 2.90
C GLY A 792 10.25 38.31 2.16
N SER A 793 11.18 37.67 2.88
CA SER A 793 12.06 36.62 2.34
C SER A 793 11.49 35.20 2.53
N ILE A 794 10.20 35.07 2.80
CA ILE A 794 9.52 33.79 3.01
C ILE A 794 9.35 33.11 1.66
N MET A 795 10.38 32.37 1.23
CA MET A 795 10.28 31.48 0.08
C MET A 795 9.51 30.22 0.50
N GLU A 796 8.31 30.08 -0.05
CA GLU A 796 7.27 29.07 0.22
C GLU A 796 6.52 29.25 1.57
N PRO A 797 5.24 29.67 1.56
CA PRO A 797 4.41 29.91 2.75
C PRO A 797 3.92 28.62 3.44
N THR A 798 4.37 27.45 3.00
CA THR A 798 3.70 26.17 3.30
C THR A 798 3.82 25.73 4.75
N ASN A 799 4.68 26.36 5.55
CA ASN A 799 5.06 25.81 6.85
C ASN A 799 4.69 26.69 8.07
N ILE A 800 4.27 27.96 7.94
CA ILE A 800 3.80 28.72 9.12
C ILE A 800 2.38 28.28 9.48
N LYS A 801 2.26 27.41 10.48
CA LYS A 801 0.96 27.06 11.07
C LYS A 801 0.77 27.90 12.34
N VAL A 802 -0.30 28.69 12.41
CA VAL A 802 -0.85 29.13 13.70
C VAL A 802 -1.93 28.17 14.13
N ARG A 803 -1.84 27.75 15.38
CA ARG A 803 -2.93 27.11 16.10
C ARG A 803 -3.00 27.74 17.48
N ASP A 804 -4.16 28.29 17.82
CA ASP A 804 -4.46 28.88 19.12
C ASP A 804 -3.57 30.07 19.53
N GLY A 805 -3.10 30.87 18.56
CA GLY A 805 -2.33 32.10 18.82
C GLY A 805 -0.83 31.90 19.05
N TYR A 806 -0.25 30.79 18.60
CA TYR A 806 1.19 30.51 18.65
C TYR A 806 1.77 30.29 17.26
N ILE A 807 2.95 30.84 16.99
CA ILE A 807 3.78 30.52 15.80
C ILE A 807 4.37 29.12 16.04
N LEU A 808 3.95 28.14 15.23
CA LEU A 808 4.45 26.75 15.30
C LEU A 808 5.67 26.60 14.39
N ASP A 809 6.70 25.94 14.91
CA ASP A 809 8.01 25.77 14.28
C ASP A 809 7.96 24.79 13.09
N ILE A 810 8.80 25.10 12.11
CA ILE A 810 8.99 24.47 10.81
C ILE A 810 10.27 23.65 10.91
N GLU A 811 10.23 22.40 10.44
CA GLU A 811 11.30 21.40 10.42
C GLU A 811 12.74 21.96 10.53
N LYS A 812 13.55 21.45 11.48
CA LYS A 812 15.02 21.57 11.39
C LYS A 812 15.49 21.01 10.04
N PRO A 813 16.09 21.80 9.15
CA PRO A 813 16.84 21.21 8.06
C PRO A 813 18.11 20.59 8.64
N THR A 814 18.47 19.43 8.12
CA THR A 814 19.83 18.91 8.22
C THR A 814 20.77 19.83 7.44
N LYS A 815 22.04 19.98 7.86
CA LYS A 815 23.07 20.94 7.38
C LYS A 815 23.24 21.14 5.86
N GLU A 816 22.56 20.36 5.03
CA GLU A 816 22.68 20.33 3.58
C GLU A 816 21.30 20.51 2.88
N GLN A 817 20.24 20.87 3.61
CA GLN A 817 19.02 21.45 3.05
C GLN A 817 19.23 22.96 3.08
N GLN A 818 19.26 23.61 1.91
CA GLN A 818 19.26 25.07 1.84
C GLN A 818 18.01 25.61 2.57
N PRO A 819 18.12 26.72 3.32
CA PRO A 819 17.14 27.15 4.31
C PRO A 819 15.78 27.40 3.66
N ARG A 820 14.77 26.61 4.04
CA ARG A 820 13.35 26.90 3.78
C ARG A 820 12.60 27.08 5.10
N GLY A 821 13.18 27.90 5.98
CA GLY A 821 12.54 28.42 7.19
C GLY A 821 11.89 29.80 6.93
N VAL A 822 11.20 30.35 7.92
CA VAL A 822 10.59 31.71 7.89
C VAL A 822 11.64 32.82 7.71
N GLY A 823 12.93 32.48 7.72
CA GLY A 823 14.03 33.43 7.73
C GLY A 823 14.16 34.10 9.10
N LEU A 824 14.71 35.31 9.13
CA LEU A 824 14.83 36.09 10.35
C LEU A 824 13.56 36.89 10.62
N LEU A 825 13.15 36.97 11.89
CA LEU A 825 12.05 37.84 12.32
C LEU A 825 12.58 39.06 13.05
N ASP A 826 11.85 40.17 12.95
CA ASP A 826 12.04 41.26 13.88
C ASP A 826 11.19 41.04 15.13
N TYR A 827 11.72 41.42 16.29
CA TYR A 827 10.96 41.40 17.53
C TYR A 827 11.03 42.75 18.22
N ALA A 828 9.97 43.10 18.95
CA ALA A 828 9.95 44.22 19.89
C ALA A 828 9.25 43.81 21.18
N GLY A 829 9.79 44.28 22.30
CA GLY A 829 9.30 43.91 23.63
C GLY A 829 10.07 44.56 24.76
N THR A 830 10.05 43.93 25.92
CA THR A 830 10.77 44.39 27.12
C THR A 830 11.75 43.35 27.61
N LYS A 831 13.00 43.77 27.88
CA LYS A 831 14.05 42.95 28.49
C LYS A 831 14.46 43.63 29.80
N GLU A 832 14.24 42.94 30.92
CA GLU A 832 14.50 43.50 32.26
C GLU A 832 13.85 44.88 32.50
N GLY A 833 12.66 45.11 31.91
CA GLY A 833 11.92 46.37 32.02
C GLY A 833 12.31 47.47 31.02
N VAL A 834 13.32 47.24 30.17
CA VAL A 834 13.74 48.18 29.10
C VAL A 834 13.13 47.77 27.76
N ALA A 835 12.58 48.74 27.03
CA ALA A 835 12.05 48.51 25.68
C ALA A 835 13.20 48.23 24.70
N VAL A 836 13.17 47.07 24.06
CA VAL A 836 14.19 46.60 23.11
C VAL A 836 13.56 46.11 21.82
N MET A 837 14.32 46.23 20.74
CA MET A 837 14.01 45.64 19.44
C MET A 837 15.24 44.91 18.90
N GLY A 838 15.04 43.89 18.07
CA GLY A 838 16.17 43.17 17.50
C GLY A 838 15.75 42.13 16.49
N VAL A 839 16.74 41.35 16.05
CA VAL A 839 16.54 40.25 15.11
C VAL A 839 16.50 38.92 15.88
N MET A 840 15.52 38.09 15.55
CA MET A 840 15.32 36.75 16.09
C MET A 840 15.53 35.71 15.01
N ASP A 841 16.28 34.67 15.36
CA ASP A 841 16.39 33.47 14.55
C ASP A 841 15.16 32.58 14.75
N THR A 842 14.46 32.26 13.66
CA THR A 842 13.29 31.38 13.73
C THR A 842 13.68 29.92 13.91
N GLU A 843 14.89 29.51 13.51
CA GLU A 843 15.34 28.11 13.65
C GLU A 843 15.69 27.76 15.10
N THR A 844 16.28 28.70 15.83
CA THR A 844 16.71 28.50 17.21
C THR A 844 15.77 29.16 18.22
N MET A 845 14.83 29.99 17.76
CA MET A 845 13.97 30.86 18.59
C MET A 845 14.81 31.70 19.57
N ALA A 846 16.05 31.99 19.21
CA ALA A 846 17.00 32.76 20.00
C ALA A 846 17.10 34.18 19.45
N VAL A 847 17.22 35.13 20.36
CA VAL A 847 17.55 36.51 20.01
C VAL A 847 19.05 36.68 19.85
N ASP A 848 19.45 37.41 18.81
CA ASP A 848 20.85 37.78 18.63
C ASP A 848 21.18 39.00 19.51
N ASN A 849 21.97 38.77 20.56
CA ASN A 849 22.37 39.84 21.48
C ASN A 849 23.26 40.92 20.81
N LEU A 850 23.88 40.66 19.66
CA LEU A 850 24.68 41.65 18.91
C LEU A 850 23.85 42.47 17.92
N LEU A 851 22.66 41.99 17.55
CA LEU A 851 21.71 42.67 16.67
C LEU A 851 20.44 43.04 17.45
N GLN A 852 20.65 43.69 18.60
CA GLN A 852 19.61 44.18 19.50
C GLN A 852 19.88 45.66 19.80
N TRP A 853 18.84 46.50 19.68
CA TRP A 853 18.89 47.94 19.93
C TRP A 853 17.86 48.34 20.99
N ALA A 854 18.12 49.44 21.69
CA ALA A 854 17.13 50.09 22.54
C ALA A 854 16.07 50.78 21.66
N VAL A 855 14.80 50.70 22.04
CA VAL A 855 13.73 51.39 21.30
C VAL A 855 13.86 52.91 21.54
N PRO A 856 13.96 53.75 20.50
CA PRO A 856 14.05 55.20 20.65
C PRO A 856 12.86 55.80 21.41
N LYS A 857 13.11 56.90 22.13
CA LYS A 857 12.05 57.61 22.86
C LYS A 857 11.02 58.17 21.88
N GLY A 858 9.76 57.79 22.06
CA GLY A 858 8.64 58.23 21.23
C GLY A 858 8.20 57.22 20.17
N TRP A 859 8.92 56.10 20.00
CA TRP A 859 8.47 54.99 19.15
C TRP A 859 7.55 54.06 19.94
N SER A 860 6.50 53.56 19.28
CA SER A 860 5.76 52.41 19.79
C SER A 860 6.57 51.12 19.61
N LEU A 861 6.24 50.07 20.36
CA LEU A 861 6.85 48.75 20.13
C LEU A 861 6.45 48.18 18.76
N GLU A 862 5.28 48.55 18.25
CA GLU A 862 4.85 48.20 16.90
C GLU A 862 5.77 48.83 15.83
N ASP A 863 6.08 50.13 15.98
CA ASP A 863 7.05 50.83 15.12
C ASP A 863 8.40 50.13 15.16
N ALA A 864 8.86 49.79 16.37
CA ALA A 864 10.14 49.16 16.61
C ALA A 864 10.25 47.76 15.96
N ALA A 865 9.15 47.01 15.88
CA ALA A 865 9.11 45.69 15.24
C ALA A 865 9.29 45.75 13.71
N THR A 866 9.35 46.93 13.09
CA THR A 866 9.48 47.07 11.63
C THR A 866 10.93 47.25 11.14
N VAL A 867 11.85 47.60 12.03
CA VAL A 867 13.15 48.22 11.69
C VAL A 867 14.35 47.26 11.64
N PRO A 868 14.58 46.38 12.63
CA PRO A 868 15.90 45.78 12.86
C PRO A 868 16.50 45.06 11.65
N TYR A 869 15.80 44.10 11.06
CA TYR A 869 16.28 43.29 9.94
C TYR A 869 16.48 44.13 8.67
N ALA A 870 15.48 44.94 8.30
CA ALA A 870 15.50 45.71 7.06
C ALA A 870 16.69 46.69 7.00
N TYR A 871 16.93 47.45 8.08
CA TYR A 871 18.05 48.39 8.14
C TYR A 871 19.40 47.71 8.35
N ALA A 872 19.47 46.66 9.20
CA ALA A 872 20.70 45.88 9.31
C ALA A 872 21.11 45.31 7.95
N MET A 873 20.12 44.88 7.15
CA MET A 873 20.38 44.36 5.82
C MET A 873 20.79 45.44 4.82
N ALA A 874 20.11 46.59 4.81
CA ALA A 874 20.45 47.73 3.96
C ALA A 874 21.88 48.26 4.25
N TYR A 875 22.26 48.46 5.51
CA TYR A 875 23.61 48.88 5.88
C TYR A 875 24.68 47.84 5.52
N THR A 876 24.38 46.56 5.70
CA THR A 876 25.28 45.48 5.31
C THR A 876 25.47 45.44 3.79
N ALA A 877 24.39 45.57 3.03
CA ALA A 877 24.44 45.53 1.57
C ALA A 877 25.12 46.77 0.98
N LEU A 878 24.65 47.97 1.32
CA LEU A 878 25.08 49.21 0.66
C LEU A 878 26.39 49.77 1.24
N VAL A 879 26.56 49.75 2.56
CA VAL A 879 27.71 50.42 3.21
C VAL A 879 28.86 49.44 3.44
N HIS A 880 28.59 48.24 3.97
CA HIS A 880 29.65 47.26 4.25
C HIS A 880 30.13 46.53 2.99
N THR A 881 29.20 45.99 2.20
CA THR A 881 29.51 45.09 1.07
C THR A 881 29.77 45.88 -0.22
N ALA A 882 28.80 46.66 -0.68
CA ALA A 882 28.90 47.43 -1.92
C ALA A 882 29.75 48.70 -1.78
N LYS A 883 29.97 49.17 -0.54
CA LYS A 883 30.73 50.40 -0.21
C LYS A 883 30.30 51.58 -1.08
N LEU A 884 29.00 51.85 -1.08
CA LEU A 884 28.38 52.94 -1.83
C LEU A 884 29.11 54.26 -1.54
N LEU A 885 29.54 54.94 -2.59
CA LEU A 885 30.19 56.25 -2.48
C LEU A 885 29.19 57.38 -2.76
N PRO A 886 29.41 58.59 -2.20
CA PRO A 886 28.60 59.75 -2.55
C PRO A 886 28.59 60.00 -4.06
N ARG A 887 27.43 60.35 -4.61
CA ARG A 887 27.13 60.60 -6.03
C ARG A 887 27.23 59.38 -6.95
N GLU A 888 27.39 58.16 -6.43
CA GLU A 888 27.24 56.97 -7.26
C GLU A 888 25.76 56.67 -7.55
N ARG A 889 25.45 56.38 -8.81
CA ARG A 889 24.14 55.88 -9.23
C ARG A 889 23.91 54.49 -8.63
N VAL A 890 22.86 54.36 -7.83
CA VAL A 890 22.44 53.12 -7.19
C VAL A 890 21.00 52.78 -7.60
N LEU A 891 20.79 51.55 -8.06
CA LEU A 891 19.45 51.02 -8.32
C LEU A 891 19.05 50.11 -7.15
N ILE A 892 17.89 50.40 -6.55
CA ILE A 892 17.29 49.62 -5.48
C ILE A 892 16.00 49.01 -6.02
N HIS A 893 15.93 47.69 -6.11
CA HIS A 893 14.70 47.04 -6.54
C HIS A 893 13.66 47.03 -5.42
N ASP A 894 12.40 47.01 -5.84
CA ASP A 894 11.22 46.87 -4.98
C ASP A 894 11.23 47.93 -3.87
N GLY A 895 11.23 49.20 -4.27
CA GLY A 895 11.50 50.35 -3.40
C GLY A 895 10.54 50.52 -2.23
N TRP A 896 9.33 49.98 -2.37
CA TRP A 896 8.34 50.01 -1.33
C TRP A 896 8.39 48.77 -0.40
N SER A 897 9.19 47.75 -0.72
CA SER A 897 9.48 46.66 0.21
C SER A 897 10.24 47.15 1.45
N ALA A 898 10.23 46.37 2.54
CA ALA A 898 10.91 46.77 3.77
C ALA A 898 12.41 47.03 3.59
N ILE A 899 13.11 46.15 2.85
CA ILE A 899 14.53 46.32 2.51
C ILE A 899 14.71 47.47 1.50
N GLY A 900 13.78 47.64 0.55
CA GLY A 900 13.79 48.73 -0.42
C GLY A 900 13.73 50.09 0.27
N GLN A 901 12.75 50.30 1.15
CA GLN A 901 12.59 51.55 1.90
C GLN A 901 13.84 51.86 2.75
N ALA A 902 14.32 50.88 3.53
CA ALA A 902 15.54 51.03 4.32
C ALA A 902 16.78 51.29 3.44
N GLY A 903 16.84 50.64 2.27
CA GLY A 903 17.88 50.84 1.26
C GLY A 903 17.90 52.28 0.73
N ILE A 904 16.73 52.84 0.40
CA ILE A 904 16.60 54.22 -0.08
C ILE A 904 17.06 55.19 1.00
N ASP A 905 16.60 55.03 2.26
CA ASP A 905 17.03 55.87 3.39
C ASP A 905 18.56 55.86 3.56
N VAL A 906 19.17 54.67 3.58
CA VAL A 906 20.62 54.51 3.72
C VAL A 906 21.39 55.06 2.53
N ALA A 907 20.89 54.87 1.30
CA ALA A 907 21.53 55.36 0.09
C ALA A 907 21.50 56.89 -0.01
N LEU A 908 20.34 57.51 0.30
CA LEU A 908 20.20 58.97 0.37
C LEU A 908 21.10 59.56 1.45
N ALA A 909 21.16 58.95 2.64
CA ALA A 909 22.04 59.38 3.72
C ALA A 909 23.54 59.29 3.37
N THR A 910 23.91 58.33 2.54
CA THR A 910 25.28 58.19 2.00
C THR A 910 25.59 59.19 0.88
N GLY A 911 24.56 59.93 0.41
CA GLY A 911 24.65 60.87 -0.70
C GLY A 911 24.68 60.20 -2.07
N GLY A 912 24.16 58.98 -2.19
CA GLY A 912 24.01 58.27 -3.47
C GLY A 912 22.98 58.92 -4.39
N ASP A 913 23.13 58.69 -5.69
CA ASP A 913 22.15 59.08 -6.70
C ASP A 913 21.16 57.91 -6.90
N VAL A 914 20.04 57.99 -6.19
CA VAL A 914 19.15 56.83 -5.96
C VAL A 914 18.11 56.70 -7.06
N TYR A 915 18.02 55.50 -7.61
CA TYR A 915 16.95 55.02 -8.48
C TYR A 915 16.28 53.84 -7.80
N THR A 916 14.97 53.71 -7.96
CA THR A 916 14.21 52.62 -7.37
C THR A 916 13.13 52.11 -8.31
N THR A 917 12.55 50.94 -8.01
CA THR A 917 11.44 50.39 -8.80
C THR A 917 10.16 50.23 -7.99
N TYR A 918 8.99 50.22 -8.66
CA TYR A 918 7.67 50.00 -8.07
C TYR A 918 6.84 49.02 -8.90
N ARG A 919 5.84 48.37 -8.30
CA ARG A 919 4.94 47.40 -8.95
C ARG A 919 3.57 47.99 -9.27
N THR A 920 3.05 48.87 -8.42
CA THR A 920 1.71 49.48 -8.58
C THR A 920 1.77 51.01 -8.55
N GLU A 921 0.85 51.68 -9.25
CA GLU A 921 0.78 53.15 -9.23
C GLU A 921 0.54 53.72 -7.81
N GLU A 922 -0.06 52.93 -6.92
CA GLU A 922 -0.18 53.27 -5.51
C GLU A 922 1.19 53.33 -4.81
N GLU A 923 2.04 52.31 -5.02
CA GLU A 923 3.42 52.30 -4.51
C GLU A 923 4.23 53.49 -5.04
N HIS A 924 4.08 53.82 -6.32
CA HIS A 924 4.76 54.97 -6.92
C HIS A 924 4.43 56.28 -6.17
N GLY A 925 3.16 56.53 -5.88
CA GLY A 925 2.72 57.68 -5.09
C GLY A 925 3.26 57.67 -3.66
N LEU A 926 3.23 56.50 -3.00
CA LEU A 926 3.70 56.32 -1.63
C LEU A 926 5.23 56.51 -1.51
N ILE A 927 6.02 56.00 -2.46
CA ILE A 927 7.47 56.21 -2.51
C ILE A 927 7.78 57.70 -2.60
N LEU A 928 7.14 58.43 -3.52
CA LEU A 928 7.39 59.87 -3.70
C LEU A 928 6.93 60.69 -2.48
N GLN A 929 5.87 60.26 -1.80
CA GLN A 929 5.41 60.91 -0.57
C GLN A 929 6.40 60.69 0.59
N ARG A 930 6.92 59.46 0.74
CA ARG A 930 7.86 59.10 1.83
C ARG A 930 9.28 59.62 1.59
N PHE A 931 9.68 59.70 0.32
CA PHE A 931 10.99 60.12 -0.13
C PHE A 931 10.88 61.30 -1.13
N PRO A 932 10.47 62.50 -0.67
CA PRO A 932 10.31 63.67 -1.54
C PRO A 932 11.63 64.18 -2.15
N GLN A 933 12.76 63.62 -1.71
CA GLN A 933 14.09 63.87 -2.24
C GLN A 933 14.36 63.13 -3.55
N LEU A 934 13.58 62.09 -3.87
CA LEU A 934 13.69 61.34 -5.13
C LEU A 934 13.00 62.09 -6.27
N PRO A 935 13.68 62.29 -7.41
CA PRO A 935 13.02 62.75 -8.63
C PRO A 935 11.97 61.72 -9.10
N PRO A 936 10.81 62.15 -9.64
CA PRO A 936 9.82 61.22 -10.21
C PRO A 936 10.40 60.28 -11.27
N ASP A 937 11.29 60.79 -12.14
CA ASP A 937 11.95 60.00 -13.19
C ASP A 937 12.95 58.95 -12.65
N HIS A 938 13.22 58.94 -11.34
CA HIS A 938 14.08 57.94 -10.68
C HIS A 938 13.29 56.76 -10.11
N VAL A 939 11.95 56.79 -10.20
CA VAL A 939 11.06 55.73 -9.68
C VAL A 939 10.47 54.99 -10.88
N LEU A 940 11.02 53.82 -11.20
CA LEU A 940 10.78 53.09 -12.45
C LEU A 940 9.73 51.97 -12.29
N ASN A 941 8.88 51.76 -13.29
CA ASN A 941 7.88 50.70 -13.27
C ASN A 941 8.53 49.32 -13.51
N LEU A 942 8.26 48.36 -12.63
CA LEU A 942 8.82 47.01 -12.67
C LEU A 942 8.00 46.03 -13.54
N GLN A 943 6.80 46.39 -14.00
CA GLN A 943 5.90 45.47 -14.71
C GLN A 943 6.14 45.42 -16.23
N GLY A 944 6.19 44.19 -16.77
CA GLY A 944 6.16 43.90 -18.21
C GLY A 944 7.45 44.19 -18.98
N GLU A 945 7.37 44.10 -20.32
CA GLU A 945 8.50 44.37 -21.24
C GLU A 945 8.99 45.83 -21.19
N GLN A 946 8.21 46.72 -20.56
CA GLN A 946 8.50 48.14 -20.44
C GLN A 946 9.65 48.44 -19.46
N PHE A 947 9.88 47.58 -18.45
CA PHE A 947 10.93 47.78 -17.45
C PHE A 947 12.34 47.89 -18.07
N GLU A 948 12.66 47.04 -19.05
CA GLU A 948 13.98 47.10 -19.71
C GLU A 948 14.14 48.38 -20.55
N LEU A 949 13.05 48.89 -21.13
CA LEU A 949 13.05 50.15 -21.86
C LEU A 949 13.27 51.34 -20.91
N ASP A 950 12.60 51.34 -19.76
CA ASP A 950 12.67 52.42 -18.78
C ASP A 950 14.04 52.45 -18.09
N LEU A 951 14.61 51.28 -17.75
CA LEU A 951 16.01 51.18 -17.33
C LEU A 951 16.98 51.72 -18.40
N SER A 952 16.71 51.41 -19.67
CA SER A 952 17.55 51.88 -20.77
C SER A 952 17.54 53.39 -20.86
N LYS A 953 16.36 54.02 -20.77
CA LYS A 953 16.19 55.48 -20.79
C LYS A 953 16.81 56.15 -19.56
N ALA A 954 16.52 55.63 -18.37
CA ALA A 954 16.96 56.21 -17.10
C ALA A 954 18.49 56.22 -16.94
N PHE A 955 19.17 55.22 -17.51
CA PHE A 955 20.62 55.07 -17.39
C PHE A 955 21.38 55.31 -18.71
N GLU A 956 20.73 55.89 -19.70
CA GLU A 956 21.39 56.35 -20.92
C GLU A 956 22.19 57.62 -20.64
N ASP A 957 23.43 57.65 -21.10
CA ASP A 957 24.32 58.80 -20.95
C ASP A 957 25.26 58.86 -22.16
N SER A 958 25.53 60.08 -22.62
CA SER A 958 26.47 60.31 -23.73
C SER A 958 27.91 60.04 -23.30
N ASP A 959 28.22 60.20 -22.01
CA ASP A 959 29.48 59.73 -21.43
C ASP A 959 29.40 58.23 -21.12
N ARG A 960 30.22 57.45 -21.84
CA ARG A 960 30.31 56.00 -21.69
C ARG A 960 30.71 55.56 -20.29
N MET A 961 31.39 56.42 -19.51
CA MET A 961 31.76 56.16 -18.11
C MET A 961 30.64 56.45 -17.11
N ARG A 962 29.61 57.21 -17.50
CA ARG A 962 28.41 57.49 -16.70
C ARG A 962 27.21 56.64 -17.08
N ARG A 963 27.25 55.94 -18.21
CA ARG A 963 26.19 55.03 -18.65
C ARG A 963 26.03 53.85 -17.67
N GLY A 964 24.79 53.60 -17.23
CA GLY A 964 24.49 52.57 -16.23
C GLY A 964 24.60 53.04 -14.77
N TYR A 965 24.18 52.18 -13.85
CA TYR A 965 24.39 52.36 -12.40
C TYR A 965 25.59 51.54 -11.90
N ARG A 966 26.18 51.97 -10.77
CA ARG A 966 27.39 51.34 -10.18
C ARG A 966 27.07 50.42 -9.01
N VAL A 967 25.94 50.59 -8.35
CA VAL A 967 25.50 49.70 -7.26
C VAL A 967 24.09 49.20 -7.55
N LEU A 968 23.86 47.91 -7.35
CA LEU A 968 22.54 47.29 -7.42
C LEU A 968 22.24 46.61 -6.09
N LEU A 969 21.12 46.98 -5.47
CA LEU A 969 20.50 46.21 -4.40
C LEU A 969 19.26 45.53 -4.99
N SER A 970 19.37 44.23 -5.26
CA SER A 970 18.30 43.48 -5.92
C SER A 970 17.72 42.41 -5.01
N THR A 971 16.39 42.38 -4.95
CA THR A 971 15.55 41.33 -4.33
C THR A 971 14.78 40.52 -5.37
N LEU A 972 14.98 40.80 -6.67
CA LEU A 972 14.24 40.18 -7.77
C LEU A 972 14.88 38.86 -8.23
N SER A 973 14.07 38.03 -8.90
CA SER A 973 14.51 36.82 -9.60
C SER A 973 14.00 36.83 -11.05
N GLY A 974 14.54 35.96 -11.90
CA GLY A 974 14.13 35.80 -13.30
C GLY A 974 14.52 36.98 -14.20
N GLU A 975 13.69 37.24 -15.21
CA GLU A 975 13.97 38.25 -16.25
C GLU A 975 14.21 39.66 -15.70
N GLY A 976 13.55 40.06 -14.60
CA GLY A 976 13.76 41.36 -13.97
C GLY A 976 15.21 41.55 -13.48
N LEU A 977 15.80 40.51 -12.86
CA LEU A 977 17.21 40.53 -12.47
C LEU A 977 18.11 40.61 -13.72
N TRP A 978 17.83 39.81 -14.75
CA TRP A 978 18.66 39.78 -15.97
C TRP A 978 18.63 41.10 -16.73
N ALA A 979 17.47 41.74 -16.87
CA ALA A 979 17.32 43.06 -17.48
C ALA A 979 18.16 44.12 -16.74
N SER A 980 18.15 44.09 -15.41
CA SER A 980 18.98 44.94 -14.57
C SER A 980 20.48 44.68 -14.81
N LEU A 981 20.94 43.43 -14.75
CA LEU A 981 22.34 43.09 -14.95
C LEU A 981 22.90 43.56 -16.31
N ARG A 982 22.06 43.59 -17.37
CA ARG A 982 22.46 44.10 -18.70
C ARG A 982 22.84 45.59 -18.68
N ARG A 983 22.21 46.40 -17.83
CA ARG A 983 22.31 47.88 -17.81
C ARG A 983 23.33 48.45 -16.83
N MET A 984 24.10 47.60 -16.16
CA MET A 984 25.13 48.01 -15.21
C MET A 984 26.32 48.71 -15.88
N ALA A 985 26.91 49.67 -15.16
CA ALA A 985 28.15 50.35 -15.51
C ALA A 985 29.38 49.45 -15.32
N ILE A 986 30.55 49.95 -15.74
CA ILE A 986 31.85 49.31 -15.47
C ILE A 986 32.19 49.45 -13.97
N ASN A 987 32.76 48.39 -13.38
CA ASN A 987 33.04 48.25 -11.94
C ASN A 987 31.78 48.26 -11.07
N ALA A 988 30.65 47.80 -11.61
CA ALA A 988 29.42 47.72 -10.84
C ALA A 988 29.51 46.67 -9.72
N ARG A 989 28.81 46.91 -8.62
CA ARG A 989 28.74 46.05 -7.45
C ARG A 989 27.29 45.65 -7.23
N VAL A 990 26.99 44.38 -7.44
CA VAL A 990 25.66 43.82 -7.29
C VAL A 990 25.57 43.11 -5.97
N VAL A 991 24.60 43.49 -5.14
CA VAL A 991 24.22 42.76 -3.95
C VAL A 991 22.83 42.18 -4.20
N GLN A 992 22.79 40.88 -4.48
CA GLN A 992 21.56 40.12 -4.67
C GLN A 992 21.17 39.50 -3.32
N ILE A 993 20.02 39.89 -2.80
CA ILE A 993 19.40 39.32 -1.61
C ILE A 993 18.31 38.36 -2.08
N ASN A 994 18.37 37.10 -1.65
CA ASN A 994 17.33 36.08 -1.89
C ASN A 994 16.86 35.96 -3.35
N GLY A 995 17.71 35.44 -4.23
CA GLY A 995 17.29 35.03 -5.57
C GLY A 995 16.94 33.54 -5.64
N SER A 996 15.73 33.19 -6.06
CA SER A 996 15.39 31.80 -6.39
C SER A 996 16.40 31.22 -7.39
N ASP A 997 16.89 32.05 -8.30
CA ASP A 997 17.94 31.73 -9.28
C ASP A 997 19.27 31.26 -8.69
N SER A 998 19.67 31.82 -7.54
CA SER A 998 20.92 31.41 -6.87
C SER A 998 20.78 30.03 -6.23
N MET A 999 19.55 29.67 -5.82
CA MET A 999 19.23 28.39 -5.19
C MET A 999 18.87 27.29 -6.20
N THR A 1000 18.30 27.64 -7.35
CA THR A 1000 18.00 26.69 -8.45
C THR A 1000 19.21 26.40 -9.34
N GLY A 1001 20.33 27.11 -9.11
CA GLY A 1001 21.55 26.96 -9.91
C GLY A 1001 21.38 27.47 -11.34
N THR A 1002 20.62 28.56 -11.52
CA THR A 1002 20.43 29.22 -12.82
C THR A 1002 21.78 29.62 -13.42
N ARG A 1003 21.95 29.43 -14.73
CA ARG A 1003 23.20 29.76 -15.43
C ARG A 1003 23.37 31.28 -15.54
N MET A 1004 24.52 31.80 -15.12
CA MET A 1004 24.89 33.21 -15.28
C MET A 1004 25.90 33.40 -16.41
N GLY A 1005 25.69 34.42 -17.24
CA GLY A 1005 26.62 34.78 -18.31
C GLY A 1005 27.93 35.35 -17.76
N MET A 1006 29.04 34.64 -17.95
CA MET A 1006 30.37 35.09 -17.50
C MET A 1006 30.87 36.38 -18.18
N ASN A 1007 30.28 36.73 -19.33
CA ASN A 1007 30.58 37.98 -20.04
C ASN A 1007 30.27 39.23 -19.21
N LEU A 1008 29.36 39.15 -18.22
CA LEU A 1008 29.05 40.24 -17.30
C LEU A 1008 30.27 40.72 -16.49
N PHE A 1009 31.22 39.81 -16.21
CA PHE A 1009 32.41 40.10 -15.40
C PHE A 1009 33.54 40.79 -16.19
N ILE A 1010 33.46 40.84 -17.53
CA ILE A 1010 34.40 41.62 -18.36
C ILE A 1010 34.31 43.12 -18.02
N LYS A 1011 33.16 43.58 -17.54
CA LYS A 1011 32.97 44.95 -17.01
C LYS A 1011 33.64 45.17 -15.64
N SER A 1012 34.46 44.23 -15.14
CA SER A 1012 35.03 44.26 -13.77
C SER A 1012 33.95 44.34 -12.68
N THR A 1013 32.80 43.73 -12.95
CA THR A 1013 31.65 43.66 -12.04
C THR A 1013 31.97 42.76 -10.85
N SER A 1014 31.53 43.13 -9.65
CA SER A 1014 31.49 42.23 -8.49
C SER A 1014 30.05 41.83 -8.21
N PHE A 1015 29.80 40.53 -8.04
CA PHE A 1015 28.48 39.99 -7.71
C PHE A 1015 28.53 39.33 -6.34
N TYR A 1016 27.74 39.85 -5.40
CA TYR A 1016 27.61 39.37 -4.03
C TYR A 1016 26.22 38.74 -3.88
N ALA A 1017 26.16 37.42 -3.67
CA ALA A 1017 24.93 36.73 -3.30
C ALA A 1017 24.84 36.67 -1.77
N MET A 1018 23.72 37.12 -1.21
CA MET A 1018 23.47 37.14 0.22
C MET A 1018 22.17 36.40 0.53
N ASP A 1019 22.25 35.44 1.44
CA ASP A 1019 21.10 34.71 1.95
C ASP A 1019 20.33 35.55 2.99
N SER A 1020 19.03 35.30 3.11
CA SER A 1020 18.09 35.84 4.10
C SER A 1020 18.58 35.71 5.54
N THR A 1021 19.27 34.62 5.87
CA THR A 1021 19.85 34.39 7.20
C THR A 1021 21.30 34.87 7.32
N GLY A 1022 21.87 35.40 6.23
CA GLY A 1022 23.27 35.77 6.10
C GLY A 1022 23.76 36.72 7.20
N LEU A 1023 22.89 37.56 7.76
CA LEU A 1023 23.19 38.44 8.90
C LEU A 1023 23.73 37.69 10.12
N LEU A 1024 23.20 36.50 10.43
CA LEU A 1024 23.65 35.69 11.58
C LEU A 1024 24.97 34.96 11.30
N HIS A 1025 25.28 34.72 10.03
CA HIS A 1025 26.53 34.08 9.60
C HIS A 1025 27.70 35.05 9.48
N LEU A 1026 27.45 36.35 9.64
CA LEU A 1026 28.51 37.35 9.71
C LEU A 1026 29.36 37.17 10.96
N SER A 1027 30.67 37.31 10.82
CA SER A 1027 31.59 37.36 11.97
C SER A 1027 31.15 38.42 12.98
N ASP A 1028 31.39 38.18 14.27
CA ASP A 1028 31.00 39.08 15.35
C ASP A 1028 31.48 40.53 15.13
N ASP A 1029 32.67 40.71 14.54
CA ASP A 1029 33.22 42.05 14.24
C ASP A 1029 32.38 42.80 13.20
N VAL A 1030 31.87 42.09 12.20
CA VAL A 1030 30.97 42.68 11.20
C VAL A 1030 29.60 42.96 11.81
N ARG A 1031 29.04 42.03 12.61
CA ARG A 1031 27.76 42.27 13.30
C ARG A 1031 27.82 43.49 14.23
N ARG A 1032 28.90 43.65 15.01
CA ARG A 1032 29.12 44.85 15.85
C ARG A 1032 29.23 46.13 15.02
N ARG A 1033 29.89 46.07 13.85
CA ARG A 1033 29.95 47.22 12.92
C ARG A 1033 28.56 47.58 12.39
N VAL A 1034 27.78 46.60 11.94
CA VAL A 1034 26.41 46.80 11.46
C VAL A 1034 25.53 47.38 12.56
N HIS A 1035 25.62 46.84 13.78
CA HIS A 1035 24.94 47.41 14.95
C HIS A 1035 25.30 48.88 15.15
N GLY A 1036 26.59 49.24 15.09
CA GLY A 1036 27.05 50.63 15.21
C GLY A 1036 26.53 51.54 14.08
N LEU A 1037 26.44 51.05 12.85
CA LEU A 1037 25.88 51.79 11.72
C LEU A 1037 24.38 52.04 11.89
N VAL A 1038 23.62 51.02 12.28
CA VAL A 1038 22.18 51.16 12.58
C VAL A 1038 21.97 52.11 13.76
N GLN A 1039 22.78 52.01 14.81
CA GLN A 1039 22.71 52.91 15.97
C GLN A 1039 22.98 54.37 15.56
N ALA A 1040 24.03 54.63 14.79
CA ALA A 1040 24.30 55.97 14.27
C ALA A 1040 23.16 56.49 13.38
N GLY A 1041 22.55 55.59 12.61
CA GLY A 1041 21.36 55.86 11.81
C GLY A 1041 20.11 56.20 12.64
N LEU A 1042 19.92 55.57 13.79
CA LEU A 1042 18.86 55.90 14.74
C LEU A 1042 19.12 57.28 15.37
N ASP A 1043 20.37 57.56 15.74
CA ASP A 1043 20.77 58.80 16.40
C ASP A 1043 20.66 60.02 15.47
N ASN A 1044 20.95 59.86 14.18
CA ASN A 1044 20.90 60.94 13.18
C ASN A 1044 19.58 61.03 12.40
N GLY A 1045 18.61 60.17 12.71
CA GLY A 1045 17.27 60.19 12.09
C GLY A 1045 17.17 59.58 10.70
N VAL A 1046 18.22 58.90 10.20
CA VAL A 1046 18.17 58.13 8.95
C VAL A 1046 17.29 56.89 9.10
N VAL A 1047 17.37 56.22 10.26
CA VAL A 1047 16.59 55.01 10.55
C VAL A 1047 15.23 55.43 11.13
N ARG A 1048 14.18 55.12 10.39
CA ARG A 1048 12.78 55.42 10.73
C ARG A 1048 11.88 54.19 10.65
N PRO A 1049 10.78 54.13 11.43
CA PRO A 1049 9.81 53.03 11.34
C PRO A 1049 9.23 52.90 9.93
N LEU A 1050 9.02 51.66 9.49
CA LEU A 1050 8.41 51.37 8.19
C LEU A 1050 6.88 51.30 8.33
N ASP A 1051 6.19 51.52 7.21
CA ASP A 1051 4.74 51.36 7.18
C ASP A 1051 4.37 49.90 7.43
N ARG A 1052 3.33 49.68 8.24
CA ARG A 1052 3.00 48.35 8.75
C ARG A 1052 1.50 48.08 8.80
N THR A 1053 1.18 46.80 8.74
CA THR A 1053 -0.15 46.28 9.08
C THR A 1053 -0.03 45.42 10.33
N VAL A 1054 -0.67 45.85 11.41
CA VAL A 1054 -0.67 45.10 12.68
C VAL A 1054 -1.82 44.11 12.67
N LEU A 1055 -1.50 42.83 12.82
CA LEU A 1055 -2.46 41.74 12.84
C LEU A 1055 -2.33 40.98 14.17
N PRO A 1056 -3.43 40.51 14.77
CA PRO A 1056 -3.33 39.59 15.91
C PRO A 1056 -2.63 38.31 15.47
N ILE A 1057 -1.83 37.69 16.34
CA ILE A 1057 -1.16 36.42 16.05
C ILE A 1057 -2.10 35.30 15.56
N SER A 1058 -3.39 35.35 15.90
CA SER A 1058 -4.42 34.43 15.38
C SER A 1058 -4.57 34.47 13.85
N HIS A 1059 -4.21 35.58 13.21
CA HIS A 1059 -4.33 35.82 11.78
C HIS A 1059 -2.99 35.66 11.03
N VAL A 1060 -2.02 34.87 11.54
CA VAL A 1060 -0.73 34.72 10.83
C VAL A 1060 -0.88 34.23 9.40
N LYS A 1061 -1.88 33.39 9.10
CA LYS A 1061 -2.05 32.85 7.75
C LYS A 1061 -2.38 33.98 6.78
N GLU A 1062 -3.26 34.88 7.20
CA GLU A 1062 -3.55 36.11 6.48
C GLU A 1062 -2.28 36.97 6.40
N ALA A 1063 -1.56 37.18 7.52
CA ALA A 1063 -0.32 37.95 7.56
C ALA A 1063 0.78 37.41 6.63
N VAL A 1064 0.85 36.09 6.43
CA VAL A 1064 1.78 35.43 5.52
C VAL A 1064 1.28 35.54 4.07
N SER A 1065 -0.02 35.38 3.83
CA SER A 1065 -0.60 35.65 2.50
C SER A 1065 -0.47 37.12 2.08
N TYR A 1066 -0.43 38.06 3.05
CA TYR A 1066 -0.09 39.47 2.81
C TYR A 1066 1.34 39.64 2.25
N LEU A 1067 2.27 38.72 2.55
CA LEU A 1067 3.64 38.73 2.04
C LEU A 1067 3.77 38.07 0.65
N ASP A 1068 2.84 37.19 0.28
CA ASP A 1068 2.78 36.56 -1.05
C ASP A 1068 2.00 37.40 -2.09
N GLY A 1069 1.15 38.34 -1.64
CA GLY A 1069 0.35 39.21 -2.51
C GLY A 1069 1.01 40.56 -2.85
N ASP A 1070 0.32 41.38 -3.65
CA ASP A 1070 0.73 42.76 -4.02
C ASP A 1070 0.64 43.77 -2.84
N SER A 1071 0.68 43.30 -1.58
CA SER A 1071 0.53 44.19 -0.43
C SER A 1071 1.85 44.85 -0.05
N THR A 1072 1.72 46.11 0.38
CA THR A 1072 2.76 47.13 0.28
C THR A 1072 3.41 47.45 1.64
N ALA A 1073 2.89 46.96 2.76
CA ALA A 1073 3.37 47.29 4.11
C ALA A 1073 3.92 46.08 4.88
N LYS A 1074 4.79 46.32 5.86
CA LYS A 1074 5.36 45.26 6.71
C LYS A 1074 4.29 44.64 7.62
N ALA A 1075 4.12 43.32 7.59
CA ALA A 1075 3.19 42.64 8.49
C ALA A 1075 3.81 42.50 9.90
N VAL A 1076 3.13 43.02 10.91
CA VAL A 1076 3.53 42.93 12.33
C VAL A 1076 2.48 42.14 13.10
N LEU A 1077 2.89 41.10 13.80
CA LEU A 1077 2.02 40.28 14.63
C LEU A 1077 2.03 40.78 16.06
N GLU A 1078 0.86 41.14 16.57
CA GLU A 1078 0.64 41.44 17.99
C GLU A 1078 0.47 40.14 18.79
N MET A 1079 1.27 40.00 19.84
CA MET A 1079 1.16 38.90 20.80
C MET A 1079 0.00 39.20 21.75
N GLY A 1080 -1.09 38.44 21.65
CA GLY A 1080 -2.24 38.60 22.56
C GLY A 1080 -1.91 38.26 24.02
N PRO A 1081 -2.76 38.65 25.00
CA PRO A 1081 -2.58 38.26 26.39
C PRO A 1081 -2.52 36.73 26.48
N SER A 1082 -1.48 36.21 27.16
CA SER A 1082 -1.24 34.78 27.37
C SER A 1082 -2.45 34.09 28.02
N LYS A 1083 -3.47 33.75 27.24
CA LYS A 1083 -4.41 32.71 27.62
C LYS A 1083 -3.70 31.40 27.32
N VAL A 1084 -3.43 30.65 28.39
CA VAL A 1084 -3.03 29.25 28.30
C VAL A 1084 -4.20 28.48 27.66
N ILE A 1085 -4.25 28.48 26.34
CA ILE A 1085 -5.10 27.58 25.59
C ILE A 1085 -4.34 26.26 25.57
N ALA A 1086 -4.99 25.20 26.07
CA ALA A 1086 -4.42 23.87 26.09
C ALA A 1086 -3.99 23.50 24.66
N ALA A 1087 -2.70 23.20 24.49
CA ALA A 1087 -2.15 22.77 23.20
C ALA A 1087 -3.00 21.62 22.62
N PRO A 1088 -3.03 21.45 21.28
CA PRO A 1088 -3.60 20.26 20.68
C PRO A 1088 -2.98 19.04 21.35
N SER A 1089 -3.78 18.00 21.59
CA SER A 1089 -3.45 16.75 22.30
C SER A 1089 -2.38 15.86 21.62
N GLY A 1090 -1.34 16.45 21.04
CA GLY A 1090 -0.15 15.76 20.56
C GLY A 1090 0.81 15.53 21.72
N PHE A 1091 1.17 14.27 21.96
CA PHE A 1091 2.20 13.90 22.93
C PHE A 1091 3.52 14.65 22.65
N GLN A 1092 4.00 15.39 23.65
CA GLN A 1092 5.27 16.13 23.69
C GLN A 1092 6.08 15.60 24.87
N CYS A 1093 7.39 15.47 24.69
CA CYS A 1093 8.28 15.00 25.75
C CYS A 1093 8.88 16.19 26.51
N ASP A 1094 9.05 16.03 27.82
CA ASP A 1094 9.86 16.94 28.62
C ASP A 1094 11.34 16.71 28.29
N HIS A 1095 12.01 17.78 27.83
CA HIS A 1095 13.43 17.76 27.49
C HIS A 1095 14.34 17.49 28.70
N LYS A 1096 13.85 17.70 29.93
CA LYS A 1096 14.57 17.44 31.19
C LYS A 1096 14.30 16.06 31.79
N ALA A 1097 13.41 15.27 31.18
CA ALA A 1097 13.00 13.98 31.70
C ALA A 1097 13.60 12.79 30.92
N SER A 1098 13.64 11.62 31.57
CA SER A 1098 14.01 10.35 30.95
C SER A 1098 12.78 9.51 30.59
N TYR A 1099 12.93 8.71 29.54
CA TYR A 1099 11.90 7.83 28.98
C TYR A 1099 12.46 6.42 28.84
N ILE A 1100 11.65 5.40 29.13
CA ILE A 1100 12.04 3.99 28.96
C ILE A 1100 11.22 3.39 27.81
N VAL A 1101 11.89 2.70 26.89
CA VAL A 1101 11.26 1.87 25.85
C VAL A 1101 11.64 0.41 26.14
N VAL A 1102 10.64 -0.45 26.34
CA VAL A 1102 10.81 -1.87 26.69
C VAL A 1102 10.10 -2.74 25.66
N GLY A 1103 10.79 -3.76 25.15
CA GLY A 1103 10.19 -4.76 24.26
C GLY A 1103 10.08 -4.32 22.80
N GLY A 1104 9.24 -5.01 22.02
CA GLY A 1104 9.09 -4.80 20.59
C GLY A 1104 10.19 -5.43 19.74
N CYS A 1105 9.92 -5.56 18.44
CA CYS A 1105 10.96 -5.98 17.50
C CYS A 1105 12.02 -4.86 17.34
N ARG A 1106 13.23 -5.24 16.89
CA ARG A 1106 14.39 -4.34 16.72
C ARG A 1106 14.03 -3.01 16.01
N SER A 1107 13.18 -3.06 14.99
CA SER A 1107 12.79 -1.90 14.20
C SER A 1107 11.82 -0.97 14.91
N GLU A 1108 10.79 -1.52 15.57
CA GLU A 1108 9.78 -0.73 16.28
C GLU A 1108 10.39 0.02 17.45
N ALA A 1109 11.22 -0.66 18.24
CA ALA A 1109 11.86 -0.05 19.39
C ALA A 1109 12.77 1.14 19.00
N LEU A 1110 13.57 0.99 17.94
CA LEU A 1110 14.40 2.08 17.42
C LEU A 1110 13.57 3.23 16.84
N HIS A 1111 12.41 2.93 16.25
CA HIS A 1111 11.50 3.96 15.75
C HIS A 1111 10.85 4.73 16.90
N THR A 1112 10.37 4.03 17.94
CA THR A 1112 9.84 4.67 19.14
C THR A 1112 10.89 5.57 19.81
N VAL A 1113 12.16 5.15 19.84
CA VAL A 1113 13.25 5.99 20.33
C VAL A 1113 13.41 7.24 19.49
N ASP A 1114 13.54 7.14 18.15
CA ASP A 1114 13.69 8.32 17.28
C ASP A 1114 12.48 9.26 17.41
N TRP A 1115 11.29 8.70 17.48
CA TRP A 1115 10.04 9.43 17.68
C TRP A 1115 10.03 10.18 19.02
N LEU A 1116 10.45 9.57 20.12
CA LEU A 1116 10.57 10.27 21.41
C LEU A 1116 11.58 11.43 21.31
N LEU A 1117 12.74 11.20 20.70
CA LEU A 1117 13.77 12.23 20.51
C LEU A 1117 13.26 13.40 19.66
N SER A 1118 12.50 13.11 18.61
CA SER A 1118 11.88 14.14 17.77
C SER A 1118 10.87 14.98 18.55
N ARG A 1119 10.12 14.34 19.48
CA ARG A 1119 9.17 14.97 20.43
C ARG A 1119 9.78 15.70 21.61
N GLY A 1120 11.10 15.77 21.73
CA GLY A 1120 11.78 16.72 22.62
C GLY A 1120 12.65 16.10 23.71
N THR A 1121 12.52 14.81 24.02
CA THR A 1121 13.40 14.22 25.04
C THR A 1121 14.84 14.14 24.55
N ARG A 1122 15.77 14.18 25.49
CA ARG A 1122 17.19 13.92 25.25
C ARG A 1122 17.69 12.70 26.01
N CYS A 1123 16.85 12.04 26.81
CA CYS A 1123 17.25 10.92 27.66
C CYS A 1123 16.33 9.72 27.44
N VAL A 1124 16.83 8.68 26.77
CA VAL A 1124 16.05 7.47 26.48
C VAL A 1124 16.81 6.21 26.90
N VAL A 1125 16.16 5.32 27.64
CA VAL A 1125 16.65 3.99 27.99
C VAL A 1125 15.91 2.96 27.15
N LEU A 1126 16.64 2.19 26.35
CA LEU A 1126 16.11 1.13 25.50
C LEU A 1126 16.45 -0.25 26.10
N ALA A 1127 15.42 -1.02 26.44
CA ALA A 1127 15.52 -2.31 27.12
C ALA A 1127 14.68 -3.40 26.44
N GLY A 1128 14.96 -4.67 26.75
CA GLY A 1128 14.23 -5.82 26.20
C GLY A 1128 14.72 -6.35 24.84
N LEU A 1129 15.71 -5.69 24.22
CA LEU A 1129 16.41 -6.26 23.07
C LEU A 1129 17.38 -7.36 23.54
N GLN A 1130 17.37 -8.51 22.85
CA GLN A 1130 18.40 -9.54 23.05
C GLN A 1130 19.78 -9.00 22.64
N GLU A 1131 20.86 -9.54 23.21
CA GLU A 1131 22.23 -9.16 22.83
C GLU A 1131 22.50 -9.38 21.35
N SER A 1132 21.93 -10.45 20.76
CA SER A 1132 21.97 -10.73 19.32
C SER A 1132 21.31 -9.63 18.45
N ALA A 1133 20.37 -8.86 19.01
CA ALA A 1133 19.67 -7.78 18.31
C ALA A 1133 20.48 -6.45 18.27
N LEU A 1134 21.58 -6.34 19.03
CA LEU A 1134 22.54 -5.24 18.99
C LEU A 1134 23.57 -5.42 17.85
N SER A 1135 23.07 -5.69 16.65
CA SER A 1135 23.87 -5.71 15.42
C SER A 1135 24.66 -4.40 15.22
N GLN A 1136 25.74 -4.42 14.44
CA GLN A 1136 26.48 -3.20 14.10
C GLN A 1136 25.58 -2.15 13.42
N THR A 1137 24.59 -2.57 12.64
CA THR A 1137 23.56 -1.71 12.06
C THR A 1137 22.73 -0.98 13.13
N THR A 1138 22.29 -1.68 14.18
CA THR A 1138 21.54 -1.10 15.31
C THR A 1138 22.40 -0.05 16.04
N LEU A 1139 23.67 -0.37 16.31
CA LEU A 1139 24.59 0.53 16.98
C LEU A 1139 24.89 1.78 16.14
N ARG A 1140 25.07 1.63 14.82
CA ARG A 1140 25.21 2.75 13.87
C ARG A 1140 24.00 3.67 13.93
N ARG A 1141 22.79 3.10 13.89
CA ARG A 1141 21.55 3.89 13.95
C ARG A 1141 21.40 4.67 15.25
N LEU A 1142 21.69 4.03 16.38
CA LEU A 1142 21.72 4.71 17.68
C LEU A 1142 22.80 5.81 17.74
N ALA A 1143 23.97 5.59 17.15
CA ALA A 1143 25.02 6.61 17.07
C ALA A 1143 24.59 7.81 16.21
N LEU A 1144 23.94 7.57 15.06
CA LEU A 1144 23.37 8.62 14.22
C LEU A 1144 22.30 9.42 14.97
N MET A 1145 21.39 8.75 15.70
CA MET A 1145 20.37 9.42 16.52
C MET A 1145 20.99 10.29 17.63
N ARG A 1146 21.99 9.76 18.35
CA ARG A 1146 22.72 10.51 19.39
C ARG A 1146 23.39 11.76 18.80
N ALA A 1147 24.06 11.63 17.65
CA ALA A 1147 24.72 12.73 16.98
C ALA A 1147 23.73 13.78 16.44
N ARG A 1148 22.64 13.33 15.79
CA ARG A 1148 21.60 14.20 15.21
C ARG A 1148 20.87 15.02 16.28
N TRP A 1149 20.48 14.37 17.38
CA TRP A 1149 19.64 14.97 18.41
C TRP A 1149 20.42 15.54 19.61
N GLY A 1150 21.72 15.29 19.71
CA GLY A 1150 22.50 15.61 20.91
C GLY A 1150 21.97 14.88 22.14
N ALA A 1151 21.45 13.65 21.96
CA ALA A 1151 20.71 12.92 22.98
C ALA A 1151 21.53 11.80 23.60
N HIS A 1152 21.22 11.47 24.85
CA HIS A 1152 21.74 10.33 25.59
C HIS A 1152 20.76 9.16 25.45
N VAL A 1153 21.10 8.20 24.59
CA VAL A 1153 20.33 6.98 24.38
C VAL A 1153 21.14 5.80 24.91
N THR A 1154 20.65 5.11 25.93
CA THR A 1154 21.36 4.00 26.59
C THR A 1154 20.63 2.68 26.35
N THR A 1155 21.33 1.67 25.84
CA THR A 1155 20.78 0.31 25.70
C THR A 1155 21.10 -0.53 26.92
N VAL A 1156 20.13 -1.31 27.37
CA VAL A 1156 20.27 -2.24 28.50
C VAL A 1156 19.85 -3.64 28.02
N PRO A 1157 20.72 -4.35 27.28
CA PRO A 1157 20.40 -5.66 26.75
C PRO A 1157 20.23 -6.69 27.88
N GLY A 1158 19.37 -7.69 27.64
CA GLY A 1158 19.22 -8.85 28.53
C GLY A 1158 18.47 -8.61 29.85
N VAL A 1159 18.11 -7.37 30.19
CA VAL A 1159 17.30 -7.08 31.39
C VAL A 1159 15.83 -7.37 31.13
N ARG A 1160 15.28 -8.30 31.90
CA ARG A 1160 13.90 -8.78 31.87
C ARG A 1160 12.97 -7.88 32.70
N ALA A 1161 12.20 -7.05 32.03
CA ALA A 1161 11.26 -6.12 32.66
C ALA A 1161 10.07 -6.82 33.35
N ASP A 1162 9.82 -8.09 33.04
CA ASP A 1162 8.81 -8.94 33.68
C ASP A 1162 9.23 -9.46 35.06
N THR A 1163 10.47 -9.16 35.50
CA THR A 1163 10.94 -9.43 36.86
C THR A 1163 10.99 -8.15 37.70
N PRO A 1164 10.62 -8.18 39.00
CA PRO A 1164 10.70 -7.00 39.86
C PRO A 1164 12.10 -6.38 39.92
N GLN A 1165 13.14 -7.22 39.90
CA GLN A 1165 14.54 -6.79 39.94
C GLN A 1165 14.98 -6.13 38.62
N GLY A 1166 14.56 -6.68 37.47
CA GLY A 1166 14.82 -6.07 36.18
C GLY A 1166 14.11 -4.73 36.00
N ALA A 1167 12.83 -4.64 36.40
CA ALA A 1167 12.07 -3.39 36.39
C ALA A 1167 12.73 -2.31 37.26
N SER A 1168 13.14 -2.66 38.49
CA SER A 1168 13.85 -1.74 39.39
C SER A 1168 15.17 -1.23 38.78
N THR A 1169 15.93 -2.10 38.12
CA THR A 1169 17.19 -1.75 37.44
C THR A 1169 16.96 -0.74 36.31
N LEU A 1170 15.91 -0.92 35.50
CA LEU A 1170 15.59 -0.01 34.40
C LEU A 1170 15.16 1.37 34.91
N VAL A 1171 14.31 1.40 35.95
CA VAL A 1171 13.87 2.65 36.59
C VAL A 1171 15.05 3.42 37.18
N ALA A 1172 15.95 2.74 37.91
CA ALA A 1172 17.13 3.37 38.49
C ALA A 1172 18.06 3.95 37.42
N ARG A 1173 18.23 3.24 36.30
CA ARG A 1173 19.11 3.67 35.20
C ARG A 1173 18.56 4.88 34.46
N ALA A 1174 17.25 4.94 34.27
CA ALA A 1174 16.59 6.13 33.71
C ALA A 1174 16.68 7.31 34.67
N ALA A 1175 16.39 7.10 35.96
CA ALA A 1175 16.45 8.13 37.01
C ALA A 1175 17.85 8.75 37.17
N ASN A 1176 18.92 7.97 36.97
CA ASN A 1176 20.31 8.47 36.99
C ASN A 1176 20.63 9.42 35.81
N MET A 1177 19.91 9.32 34.70
CA MET A 1177 20.08 10.21 33.56
C MET A 1177 19.25 11.50 33.72
N ALA A 1178 17.99 11.34 34.14
CA ALA A 1178 17.02 12.41 34.34
C ALA A 1178 15.78 11.87 35.07
N PRO A 1179 14.93 12.70 35.70
CA PRO A 1179 13.66 12.24 36.30
C PRO A 1179 12.83 11.43 35.31
N LEU A 1180 12.41 10.21 35.71
CA LEU A 1180 11.63 9.32 34.85
C LEU A 1180 10.20 9.84 34.67
N HIS A 1181 9.79 10.07 33.43
CA HIS A 1181 8.44 10.56 33.11
C HIS A 1181 7.53 9.47 32.53
N THR A 1182 8.03 8.60 31.64
CA THR A 1182 7.19 7.62 30.94
C THR A 1182 7.93 6.32 30.65
N ILE A 1183 7.17 5.21 30.71
CA ILE A 1183 7.59 3.87 30.28
C ILE A 1183 6.67 3.43 29.14
N LEU A 1184 7.26 3.05 28.01
CA LEU A 1184 6.58 2.51 26.85
C LEU A 1184 6.92 1.03 26.73
N VAL A 1185 5.90 0.18 26.82
CA VAL A 1185 6.03 -1.27 26.63
C VAL A 1185 5.47 -1.62 25.27
N LEU A 1186 6.34 -2.08 24.37
CA LEU A 1186 5.98 -2.46 23.01
C LEU A 1186 5.58 -3.94 22.97
N PRO A 1187 4.54 -4.32 22.21
CA PRO A 1187 4.14 -5.70 22.03
C PRO A 1187 5.27 -6.50 21.36
N SER A 1188 5.51 -7.72 21.84
CA SER A 1188 6.58 -8.61 21.37
C SER A 1188 6.24 -9.37 20.10
#